data_AF-A0A2I1H7A9-F1
#
_entry.id   AF-A0A2I1H7A9-F1
#
_cell.length_a   1.000
_cell.length_b   1.000
_cell.length_c   1.000
_cell.angle_alpha   90.00
_cell.angle_beta   90.00
_cell.angle_gamma   90.00
#
_symmetry.space_group_name_H-M   'P 1'
#
loop_
_entity.id
_entity.type
_entity.pdbx_description
1 polymer ?
#
loop_
_entity_poly.entity_id
_entity_poly.type
_entity_poly.pdbx_seq_one_letter_code
_entity_poly.pdbx_strand_id
1 'polypeptide(L)'
;MSSEVIGKLITDFNNLNEKCVHLVEENQNLQQENQILKEKLQEKDKQLERLQEREKQYEKLEQHVKNLEKQKSEELQQLRQLEIISQNLHNNLGILGSDKNDGEQKNDIKITGEKNKFSTNKNDGHNNLGILASDKTKKNDIKIIEEKNEFLTFLTSSNKNEQTNHIMDKPPTLSLNNKDVNNSSEYFLNFFDTKKNMEKSKLYSNILVVIGLDFGSISSAFSIYRVVEVPNSSNYSWRLKDTSLDYNNDYSMVVDNSFLKYIYGNAVELFKLHLGGLPDNLKPKLPIEYKKAITDYLKGIGKDIKKEIAGWSGVNYFENVLLVLTVPAEYSEKDKDIMRECIHNAKLIKNKSSEKLQFITESEAAAIYCTKNELQKYNLLFIGMTFIIVDCGGNTTDISTHELVKNDLLQLSAIRDFCGCTFIDDEFIKLLNVKFETHAIDLLKKNKYYKFRHVVDEYCQHVKRSFTGDNTEFYYTVDVEKSAPDLLQYVSKETKEIMEENSWLIDLKYNDIKKMFDPFIDRIIRLIHIQLSNNRETCSAIFLIGGFSKNKYLQKRIKQEFYNAVKIISVIDQPKAAISHGAVDYGLLLVNSNLNKLGNEDISSSILKYTYGIRFNSNWKDDDPPNRKSSDGKISKFISLVKRDTEVTSDQIFTFNFKPESGQTHAKFEVYYTNEESATYIDEPGMKLLGVLNVDLPDAHLDNRSINFGLTFSPNKITAFARNELNGQKFVTKFCYQ
;
A
#
# COMPACT_ATOMS: atom_id res chain seq x y z
N MET A 1 -49.57 21.51 -59.35
CA MET A 1 -49.05 20.57 -58.31
C MET A 1 -50.12 20.46 -57.24
N SER A 2 -50.44 19.25 -56.76
CA SER A 2 -51.48 19.08 -55.73
C SER A 2 -51.01 19.67 -54.40
N SER A 3 -51.96 20.15 -53.58
CA SER A 3 -51.73 20.69 -52.22
C SER A 3 -50.84 19.79 -51.35
N GLU A 4 -50.90 18.49 -51.57
CA GLU A 4 -50.17 17.46 -50.84
C GLU A 4 -48.66 17.45 -51.16
N VAL A 5 -48.29 17.72 -52.42
CA VAL A 5 -46.89 17.81 -52.84
C VAL A 5 -46.23 19.07 -52.29
N ILE A 6 -46.97 20.18 -52.25
CA ILE A 6 -46.48 21.45 -51.67
C ILE A 6 -46.29 21.30 -50.16
N GLY A 7 -47.23 20.67 -49.45
CA GLY A 7 -47.10 20.40 -48.01
C GLY A 7 -45.87 19.55 -47.68
N LYS A 8 -45.61 18.50 -48.47
CA LYS A 8 -44.42 17.65 -48.28
C LYS A 8 -43.12 18.40 -48.53
N LEU A 9 -43.04 19.22 -49.58
CA LEU A 9 -41.88 20.05 -49.88
C LEU A 9 -41.56 21.06 -48.76
N ILE A 10 -42.59 21.66 -48.15
CA ILE A 10 -42.42 22.59 -47.02
C ILE A 10 -41.85 21.86 -45.79
N THR A 11 -42.39 20.68 -45.47
CA THR A 11 -41.89 19.87 -44.34
C THR A 11 -40.44 19.42 -44.57
N ASP A 12 -40.12 18.96 -45.77
CA ASP A 12 -38.76 18.53 -46.11
C ASP A 12 -37.78 19.71 -46.07
N PHE A 13 -38.19 20.90 -46.53
CA PHE A 13 -37.39 22.13 -46.44
C PHE A 13 -37.15 22.56 -44.99
N ASN A 14 -38.16 22.50 -44.13
CA ASN A 14 -38.01 22.85 -42.71
C ASN A 14 -37.09 21.87 -41.98
N ASN A 15 -37.23 20.56 -42.22
CA ASN A 15 -36.34 19.54 -41.67
C ASN A 15 -34.89 19.73 -42.14
N LEU A 16 -34.68 20.12 -43.39
CA LEU A 16 -33.35 20.41 -43.91
C LEU A 16 -32.77 21.67 -43.25
N ASN A 17 -33.58 22.70 -43.07
CA ASN A 17 -33.18 23.94 -42.42
C ASN A 17 -32.79 23.72 -40.95
N GLU A 18 -33.56 22.94 -40.19
CA GLU A 18 -33.20 22.57 -38.80
C GLU A 18 -31.88 21.80 -38.73
N LYS A 19 -31.66 20.84 -39.63
CA LYS A 19 -30.37 20.13 -39.73
C LYS A 19 -29.22 21.07 -40.07
N CYS A 20 -29.43 22.04 -40.96
CA CYS A 20 -28.42 23.05 -41.28
C CYS A 20 -28.08 23.93 -40.07
N VAL A 21 -29.07 24.35 -39.28
CA VAL A 21 -28.85 25.14 -38.05
C VAL A 21 -28.03 24.33 -37.03
N HIS A 22 -28.40 23.07 -36.77
CA HIS A 22 -27.65 22.21 -35.86
C HIS A 22 -26.20 21.99 -36.32
N LEU A 23 -25.98 21.76 -37.61
CA LEU A 23 -24.62 21.62 -38.16
C LEU A 23 -23.79 22.89 -38.01
N VAL A 24 -24.40 24.08 -38.09
CA VAL A 24 -23.69 25.35 -37.87
C VAL A 24 -23.29 25.52 -36.41
N GLU A 25 -24.17 25.20 -35.46
CA GLU A 25 -23.86 25.24 -34.03
C GLU A 25 -22.77 24.23 -33.65
N GLU A 26 -22.84 23.01 -34.18
CA GLU A 26 -21.82 21.97 -33.96
C GLU A 26 -20.46 22.41 -34.50
N ASN A 27 -20.42 23.06 -35.68
CA ASN A 27 -19.18 23.57 -36.26
C ASN A 27 -18.59 24.73 -35.44
N GLN A 28 -19.43 25.59 -34.86
CA GLN A 28 -18.98 26.65 -33.95
C GLN A 28 -18.38 26.08 -32.65
N ASN A 29 -19.00 25.05 -32.08
CA ASN A 29 -18.46 24.35 -30.91
C ASN A 29 -17.12 23.68 -31.22
N LEU A 30 -17.01 23.00 -32.36
CA LEU A 30 -15.74 22.39 -32.82
C LEU A 30 -14.65 23.44 -33.05
N GLN A 31 -14.99 24.65 -33.51
CA GLN A 31 -14.02 25.74 -33.65
C GLN A 31 -13.53 26.25 -32.29
N GLN A 32 -14.40 26.36 -31.29
CA GLN A 32 -14.01 26.73 -29.93
C GLN A 32 -13.13 25.66 -29.27
N GLU A 33 -13.48 24.38 -29.42
CA GLU A 33 -12.66 23.27 -28.92
C GLU A 33 -11.27 23.24 -29.57
N ASN A 34 -11.20 23.46 -30.89
CA ASN A 34 -9.92 23.56 -31.59
C ASN A 34 -9.06 24.73 -31.10
N GLN A 35 -9.67 25.85 -30.74
CA GLN A 35 -8.95 27.00 -30.19
C GLN A 35 -8.37 26.67 -28.80
N ILE A 36 -9.16 26.04 -27.93
CA ILE A 36 -8.69 25.58 -26.60
C ILE A 36 -7.56 24.54 -26.75
N LEU A 37 -7.67 23.63 -27.72
CA LEU A 37 -6.62 22.64 -27.99
C LEU A 37 -5.32 23.29 -28.46
N LYS A 38 -5.38 24.34 -29.30
CA LYS A 38 -4.19 25.10 -29.72
C LYS A 38 -3.49 25.80 -28.55
N GLU A 39 -4.25 26.40 -27.63
CA GLU A 39 -3.71 27.03 -26.44
C GLU A 39 -3.05 26.01 -25.50
N LYS A 40 -3.68 24.84 -25.32
CA LYS A 40 -3.09 23.73 -24.58
C LYS A 40 -1.82 23.19 -25.23
N LEU A 41 -1.77 23.14 -26.56
CA LEU A 41 -0.58 22.71 -27.30
C LEU A 41 0.58 23.70 -27.12
N GLN A 42 0.32 25.01 -27.21
CA GLN A 42 1.34 26.03 -26.95
C GLN A 42 1.89 25.97 -25.50
N GLU A 43 1.04 25.70 -24.52
CA GLU A 43 1.49 25.51 -23.14
C GLU A 43 2.34 24.25 -22.99
N LYS A 44 2.00 23.17 -23.72
CA LYS A 44 2.81 21.95 -23.76
C LYS A 44 4.17 22.16 -24.41
N ASP A 45 4.25 22.96 -25.48
CA ASP A 45 5.52 23.29 -26.12
C ASP A 45 6.43 24.08 -25.17
N LYS A 46 5.89 25.05 -24.42
CA LYS A 46 6.64 25.76 -23.37
C LYS A 46 7.11 24.84 -22.24
N GLN A 47 6.30 23.86 -21.86
CA GLN A 47 6.70 22.85 -20.87
C GLN A 47 7.83 21.97 -21.40
N LEU A 48 7.78 21.61 -22.69
CA LEU A 48 8.81 20.81 -23.35
C LEU A 48 10.15 21.55 -23.41
N GLU A 49 10.15 22.84 -23.77
CA GLU A 49 11.37 23.68 -23.74
C GLU A 49 12.00 23.73 -22.34
N ARG A 50 11.18 23.94 -21.29
CA ARG A 50 11.65 23.93 -19.90
C ARG A 50 12.24 22.58 -19.47
N LEU A 51 11.68 21.47 -19.98
CA LEU A 51 12.20 20.13 -19.71
C LEU A 51 13.53 19.89 -20.41
N GLN A 52 13.68 20.30 -21.67
CA GLN A 52 14.93 20.23 -22.41
C GLN A 52 16.04 21.04 -21.73
N GLU A 53 15.71 22.19 -21.15
CA GLU A 53 16.69 22.99 -20.42
C GLU A 53 17.10 22.36 -19.08
N ARG A 54 16.18 21.71 -18.37
CA ARG A 54 16.52 20.90 -17.19
C ARG A 54 17.37 19.68 -17.54
N GLU A 55 17.10 19.03 -18.67
CA GLU A 55 17.88 17.89 -19.14
C GLU A 55 19.34 18.28 -19.37
N LYS A 56 19.59 19.43 -20.03
CA LYS A 56 20.94 20.01 -20.16
C LYS A 56 21.60 20.34 -18.82
N GLN A 57 20.83 20.78 -17.82
CA GLN A 57 21.36 21.00 -16.47
C GLN A 57 21.72 19.70 -15.77
N TYR A 58 20.90 18.65 -15.97
CA TYR A 58 21.14 17.34 -15.41
C TYR A 58 22.38 16.67 -16.00
N GLU A 59 22.59 16.76 -17.32
CA GLU A 59 23.82 16.30 -17.99
C GLU A 59 25.08 16.96 -17.41
N LYS A 60 25.02 18.28 -17.14
CA LYS A 60 26.12 18.99 -16.48
C LYS A 60 26.38 18.49 -15.06
N LEU A 61 25.31 18.22 -14.32
CA LEU A 61 25.41 17.70 -12.95
C LEU A 61 25.99 16.28 -12.94
N GLU A 62 25.56 15.43 -13.85
CA GLU A 62 26.08 14.07 -14.02
C GLU A 62 27.57 14.06 -14.34
N GLN A 63 28.01 14.98 -15.23
CA GLN A 63 29.44 15.14 -15.52
C GLN A 63 30.23 15.62 -14.29
N HIS A 64 29.64 16.50 -13.47
CA HIS A 64 30.27 16.95 -12.23
C HIS A 64 30.39 15.82 -11.20
N VAL A 65 29.36 14.98 -11.06
CA VAL A 65 29.38 13.79 -10.19
C VAL A 65 30.46 12.80 -10.64
N LYS A 66 30.55 12.50 -11.94
CA LYS A 66 31.62 11.64 -12.50
C LYS A 66 33.02 12.17 -12.18
N ASN A 67 33.21 13.49 -12.23
CA ASN A 67 34.49 14.10 -11.87
C ASN A 67 34.80 13.94 -10.37
N LEU A 68 33.80 14.09 -9.49
CA LEU A 68 33.96 13.90 -8.04
C LEU A 68 34.23 12.43 -7.69
N GLU A 69 33.57 11.49 -8.36
CA GLU A 69 33.82 10.05 -8.17
C GLU A 69 35.24 9.67 -8.59
N LYS A 70 35.72 10.23 -9.71
CA LYS A 70 37.11 10.06 -10.14
C LYS A 70 38.09 10.60 -9.09
N GLN A 71 37.86 11.82 -8.58
CA GLN A 71 38.70 12.42 -7.55
C GLN A 71 38.71 11.57 -6.27
N LYS A 72 37.54 11.08 -5.84
CA LYS A 72 37.43 10.18 -4.67
C LYS A 72 38.21 8.88 -4.89
N SER A 73 38.17 8.31 -6.09
CA SER A 73 38.94 7.11 -6.43
C SER A 73 40.46 7.35 -6.33
N GLU A 74 40.93 8.49 -6.84
CA GLU A 74 42.35 8.89 -6.76
C GLU A 74 42.79 9.07 -5.30
N GLU A 75 41.98 9.73 -4.46
CA GLU A 75 42.25 9.89 -3.03
C GLU A 75 42.28 8.54 -2.29
N LEU A 76 41.37 7.63 -2.61
CA LEU A 76 41.32 6.29 -2.01
C LEU A 76 42.57 5.46 -2.39
N GLN A 77 43.08 5.65 -3.62
CA GLN A 77 44.29 4.99 -4.09
C GLN A 77 45.54 5.53 -3.36
N GLN A 78 45.61 6.85 -3.13
CA GLN A 78 46.65 7.46 -2.31
C GLN A 78 46.61 6.95 -0.86
N LEU A 79 45.43 6.80 -0.27
CA LEU A 79 45.26 6.27 1.08
C LEU A 79 45.81 4.84 1.20
N ARG A 80 45.51 3.98 0.22
CA ARG A 80 46.05 2.60 0.18
C ARG A 80 47.58 2.59 0.05
N GLN A 81 48.17 3.51 -0.73
CA GLN A 81 49.62 3.61 -0.81
C GLN A 81 50.25 4.02 0.53
N LEU A 82 49.65 4.97 1.24
CA LEU A 82 50.10 5.39 2.57
C LEU A 82 50.00 4.25 3.59
N GLU A 83 48.95 3.42 3.51
CA GLU A 83 48.76 2.26 4.38
C GLU A 83 49.87 1.20 4.16
N ILE A 84 50.20 0.91 2.90
CA ILE A 84 51.32 0.03 2.53
C ILE A 84 52.66 0.59 3.03
N ILE A 85 52.90 1.90 2.88
CA ILE A 85 54.12 2.56 3.39
C ILE A 85 54.18 2.45 4.92
N SER A 86 53.06 2.64 5.62
CA SER A 86 52.97 2.49 7.07
C SER A 86 53.31 1.07 7.52
N GLN A 87 52.74 0.05 6.87
CA GLN A 87 53.08 -1.36 7.16
C GLN A 87 54.56 -1.67 6.91
N ASN A 88 55.14 -1.16 5.84
CA ASN A 88 56.56 -1.35 5.53
C ASN A 88 57.49 -0.66 6.56
N LEU A 89 57.14 0.55 7.00
CA LEU A 89 57.86 1.25 8.08
C LEU A 89 57.76 0.50 9.41
N HIS A 90 56.59 -0.05 9.73
CA HIS A 90 56.40 -0.85 10.94
C HIS A 90 57.26 -2.12 10.92
N ASN A 91 57.34 -2.80 9.76
CA ASN A 91 58.19 -3.96 9.58
C ASN A 91 59.69 -3.62 9.65
N ASN A 92 60.12 -2.49 9.09
CA ASN A 92 61.53 -2.05 9.15
C ASN A 92 61.96 -1.59 10.55
N LEU A 93 61.07 -0.96 11.33
CA LEU A 93 61.34 -0.62 12.74
C LEU A 93 61.39 -1.86 13.63
N GLY A 94 60.62 -2.91 13.31
CA GLY A 94 60.71 -4.21 13.97
C GLY A 94 62.06 -4.93 13.74
N ILE A 95 62.74 -4.63 12.62
CA ILE A 95 64.04 -5.21 12.26
C ILE A 95 65.22 -4.45 12.90
N LEU A 96 65.05 -3.18 13.26
CA LEU A 96 66.10 -2.35 13.90
C LEU A 96 66.10 -2.41 15.45
N GLY A 97 65.13 -3.09 16.07
CA GLY A 97 65.01 -3.24 17.52
C GLY A 97 65.84 -4.39 18.13
N SER A 98 66.57 -5.16 17.33
CA SER A 98 67.37 -6.30 17.78
C SER A 98 68.86 -6.07 17.55
N ASP A 99 69.45 -5.03 18.17
CA ASP A 99 70.88 -5.00 18.49
C ASP A 99 71.17 -4.00 19.62
N LYS A 100 71.23 -4.58 20.83
CA LYS A 100 72.12 -4.31 21.97
C LYS A 100 72.63 -2.89 22.32
N ASN A 101 72.47 -2.62 23.63
CA ASN A 101 73.43 -2.13 24.63
C ASN A 101 73.35 -0.68 25.15
N ASP A 102 73.29 -0.64 26.49
CA ASP A 102 73.96 0.24 27.46
C ASP A 102 73.79 1.77 27.39
N GLY A 103 73.42 2.37 28.52
CA GLY A 103 73.75 3.78 28.78
C GLY A 103 72.76 4.53 29.64
N GLU A 104 73.16 4.77 30.88
CA GLU A 104 72.54 5.65 31.87
C GLU A 104 72.37 7.13 31.45
N GLN A 105 71.35 7.75 32.06
CA GLN A 105 71.30 9.12 32.61
C GLN A 105 71.23 10.37 31.72
N LYS A 106 70.13 11.13 31.98
CA LYS A 106 70.05 12.59 32.21
C LYS A 106 70.44 13.57 31.09
N ASN A 107 69.47 14.36 30.60
CA ASN A 107 69.19 15.70 31.13
C ASN A 107 68.17 16.48 30.28
N ASP A 108 67.39 17.29 30.97
CA ASP A 108 66.43 18.27 30.49
C ASP A 108 67.02 19.28 29.50
N ILE A 109 66.30 19.61 28.41
CA ILE A 109 66.11 21.00 27.96
C ILE A 109 64.68 21.14 27.41
N LYS A 110 63.93 22.06 28.00
CA LYS A 110 62.54 22.41 27.69
C LYS A 110 62.51 23.85 27.20
N ILE A 111 62.18 24.15 25.92
CA ILE A 111 61.57 25.44 25.50
C ILE A 111 60.64 25.26 24.28
N THR A 112 59.34 25.42 24.58
CA THR A 112 58.14 25.91 23.87
C THR A 112 58.06 26.10 22.35
N GLY A 113 56.91 25.68 21.77
CA GLY A 113 56.39 26.16 20.48
C GLY A 113 55.13 25.43 19.97
N GLU A 114 53.98 25.71 20.59
CA GLU A 114 52.55 25.58 20.16
C GLU A 114 52.01 24.56 19.11
N LYS A 115 50.91 23.92 19.55
CA LYS A 115 49.67 23.47 18.84
C LYS A 115 49.71 22.20 17.97
N ASN A 116 49.20 21.08 18.53
CA ASN A 116 47.88 20.52 18.15
C ASN A 116 47.49 19.26 18.96
N LYS A 117 46.21 19.24 19.39
CA LYS A 117 45.30 18.14 19.80
C LYS A 117 45.88 16.83 20.37
N PHE A 118 45.69 16.66 21.69
CA PHE A 118 45.42 15.40 22.41
C PHE A 118 44.16 15.69 23.27
N SER A 119 43.31 14.75 23.71
CA SER A 119 43.57 13.38 24.13
C SER A 119 42.31 12.52 24.14
N THR A 120 42.56 11.23 23.95
CA THR A 120 41.84 10.05 24.41
C THR A 120 41.60 10.01 25.93
N ASN A 121 40.67 9.15 26.37
CA ASN A 121 40.79 8.20 27.49
C ASN A 121 39.40 7.53 27.73
N LYS A 122 39.23 6.25 28.10
CA LYS A 122 40.02 5.37 28.98
C LYS A 122 39.48 3.91 28.92
N ASN A 123 40.39 2.94 29.11
CA ASN A 123 40.29 1.68 29.91
C ASN A 123 39.26 0.59 29.52
N ASP A 124 39.45 -0.72 29.79
CA ASP A 124 40.49 -1.61 30.33
C ASP A 124 40.01 -3.06 30.06
N GLY A 125 40.90 -4.07 30.07
CA GLY A 125 40.61 -5.35 30.73
C GLY A 125 40.55 -6.68 29.93
N HIS A 126 41.64 -7.44 30.04
CA HIS A 126 41.74 -8.87 30.42
C HIS A 126 41.44 -10.07 29.47
N ASN A 127 42.54 -10.78 29.17
CA ASN A 127 42.90 -12.20 29.50
C ASN A 127 42.32 -13.44 28.77
N ASN A 128 43.30 -14.29 28.36
CA ASN A 128 43.41 -15.77 28.38
C ASN A 128 42.66 -16.60 27.31
N LEU A 129 43.08 -17.81 26.87
CA LEU A 129 44.33 -18.60 26.72
C LEU A 129 43.84 -20.02 26.25
N GLY A 130 44.59 -20.76 25.42
CA GLY A 130 44.43 -22.23 25.22
C GLY A 130 43.93 -22.68 23.83
N ILE A 131 44.76 -23.03 22.84
CA ILE A 131 45.45 -24.32 22.56
C ILE A 131 44.50 -25.52 22.28
N LEU A 132 44.45 -26.01 21.03
CA LEU A 132 44.86 -27.38 20.62
C LEU A 132 44.59 -27.66 19.13
N ALA A 133 45.56 -28.33 18.52
CA ALA A 133 45.67 -28.71 17.12
C ALA A 133 44.97 -30.04 16.78
N SER A 134 44.66 -30.30 15.51
CA SER A 134 45.31 -31.35 14.70
C SER A 134 44.62 -31.62 13.36
N ASP A 135 45.46 -31.84 12.35
CA ASP A 135 45.19 -32.21 10.97
C ASP A 135 44.53 -33.59 10.78
N LYS A 136 43.74 -33.72 9.71
CA LYS A 136 44.01 -34.60 8.54
C LYS A 136 42.74 -34.81 7.70
N THR A 137 42.79 -34.52 6.41
CA THR A 137 41.96 -35.24 5.40
C THR A 137 42.63 -35.32 4.04
N LYS A 138 42.61 -36.55 3.49
CA LYS A 138 43.02 -36.96 2.14
C LYS A 138 41.84 -36.82 1.16
N LYS A 139 42.22 -36.64 -0.13
CA LYS A 139 41.47 -36.76 -1.39
C LYS A 139 40.44 -37.91 -1.46
N ASN A 140 39.35 -37.70 -2.20
CA ASN A 140 39.05 -38.43 -3.45
C ASN A 140 37.87 -37.83 -4.23
N ASP A 141 38.01 -37.84 -5.56
CA ASP A 141 37.09 -37.42 -6.61
C ASP A 141 35.89 -38.38 -6.79
N ILE A 142 34.69 -37.86 -7.11
CA ILE A 142 33.63 -38.59 -7.85
C ILE A 142 32.91 -37.66 -8.84
N LYS A 143 32.70 -38.20 -10.04
CA LYS A 143 32.09 -37.67 -11.27
C LYS A 143 30.58 -37.36 -11.19
N ILE A 144 30.23 -36.40 -12.05
CA ILE A 144 28.92 -36.01 -12.60
C ILE A 144 28.22 -37.17 -13.34
N ILE A 145 26.92 -37.39 -13.08
CA ILE A 145 25.91 -37.90 -14.04
C ILE A 145 24.56 -37.19 -13.79
N GLU A 146 23.87 -36.95 -14.90
CA GLU A 146 22.68 -36.19 -15.23
C GLU A 146 21.38 -36.56 -14.49
N GLU A 147 20.57 -35.55 -14.12
CA GLU A 147 19.11 -35.70 -13.96
C GLU A 147 18.36 -34.54 -14.65
N LYS A 148 17.97 -34.79 -15.91
CA LYS A 148 16.79 -34.20 -16.54
C LYS A 148 15.60 -35.10 -16.20
N ASN A 149 14.75 -34.72 -15.24
CA ASN A 149 13.29 -35.02 -15.18
C ASN A 149 12.69 -34.77 -13.77
N GLU A 150 12.67 -33.53 -13.29
CA GLU A 150 11.95 -33.22 -12.04
C GLU A 150 11.17 -31.89 -12.06
N PHE A 151 10.70 -31.46 -13.24
CA PHE A 151 9.90 -30.23 -13.36
C PHE A 151 8.38 -30.46 -13.49
N LEU A 152 7.90 -31.72 -13.50
CA LEU A 152 6.49 -32.04 -13.80
C LEU A 152 5.69 -32.71 -12.67
N THR A 153 6.31 -33.01 -11.52
CA THR A 153 5.64 -33.75 -10.42
C THR A 153 5.36 -32.91 -9.17
N PHE A 154 5.92 -31.70 -9.08
CA PHE A 154 5.77 -30.84 -7.89
C PHE A 154 4.57 -29.87 -7.96
N LEU A 155 4.07 -29.55 -9.16
CA LEU A 155 2.94 -28.60 -9.32
C LEU A 155 1.55 -29.22 -9.20
N THR A 156 1.44 -30.53 -8.99
CA THR A 156 0.16 -31.25 -8.86
C THR A 156 -0.02 -31.98 -7.51
N SER A 157 0.89 -31.80 -6.55
CA SER A 157 0.89 -32.53 -5.28
C SER A 157 0.86 -31.68 -4.00
N SER A 158 0.68 -30.35 -4.06
CA SER A 158 0.43 -29.53 -2.85
C SER A 158 -1.06 -29.38 -2.48
N ASN A 159 -1.83 -30.45 -2.61
CA ASN A 159 -3.20 -30.56 -2.11
C ASN A 159 -3.44 -31.97 -1.57
N LYS A 160 -2.84 -32.27 -0.41
CA LYS A 160 -3.33 -33.28 0.56
C LYS A 160 -2.48 -33.25 1.84
N ASN A 161 -3.17 -32.97 2.94
CA ASN A 161 -2.87 -33.32 4.34
C ASN A 161 -1.47 -33.08 4.89
N GLU A 162 -1.30 -31.98 5.62
CA GLU A 162 -0.60 -32.00 6.91
C GLU A 162 -1.55 -31.46 7.99
N GLN A 163 -2.30 -32.37 8.61
CA GLN A 163 -2.73 -32.21 10.00
C GLN A 163 -1.50 -32.53 10.86
N THR A 164 -0.69 -31.53 11.17
CA THR A 164 0.26 -31.60 12.28
C THR A 164 -0.39 -30.91 13.48
N ASN A 165 -0.67 -31.71 14.50
CA ASN A 165 -1.18 -31.26 15.80
C ASN A 165 -0.15 -30.32 16.44
N HIS A 166 -0.28 -29.02 16.19
CA HIS A 166 0.28 -28.00 17.06
C HIS A 166 -0.65 -27.84 18.26
N ILE A 167 -0.20 -28.33 19.41
CA ILE A 167 -0.75 -27.98 20.72
C ILE A 167 -0.58 -26.46 20.85
N MET A 168 -1.67 -25.71 20.62
CA MET A 168 -1.71 -24.29 20.93
C MET A 168 -1.80 -24.14 22.45
N ASP A 169 -0.89 -23.35 23.02
CA ASP A 169 -1.06 -22.82 24.36
C ASP A 169 -2.41 -22.09 24.45
N LYS A 170 -3.13 -22.36 25.53
CA LYS A 170 -4.47 -21.84 25.80
C LYS A 170 -4.42 -20.30 25.81
N PRO A 171 -5.30 -19.59 25.08
CA PRO A 171 -5.28 -18.13 25.03
C PRO A 171 -5.55 -17.53 26.43
N PRO A 172 -4.96 -16.38 26.77
CA PRO A 172 -5.23 -15.70 28.03
C PRO A 172 -6.72 -15.34 28.10
N THR A 173 -7.38 -15.72 29.20
CA THR A 173 -8.78 -15.37 29.47
C THR A 173 -8.82 -14.06 30.26
N LEU A 174 -9.46 -13.04 29.71
CA LEU A 174 -9.77 -11.79 30.42
C LEU A 174 -11.06 -11.97 31.21
N SER A 175 -11.03 -11.78 32.53
CA SER A 175 -12.23 -11.71 33.36
C SER A 175 -12.88 -10.33 33.25
N LEU A 176 -14.02 -10.25 32.56
CA LEU A 176 -14.88 -9.07 32.50
C LEU A 176 -16.30 -9.46 32.96
N ASN A 177 -17.06 -8.51 33.50
CA ASN A 177 -18.36 -8.73 34.14
C ASN A 177 -19.34 -9.53 33.26
N ASN A 178 -19.77 -10.70 33.75
CA ASN A 178 -20.45 -11.75 32.98
C ASN A 178 -21.88 -11.45 32.48
N LYS A 179 -22.55 -10.37 32.91
CA LYS A 179 -23.98 -10.17 32.59
C LYS A 179 -24.23 -9.42 31.27
N ASP A 180 -23.43 -8.41 30.95
CA ASP A 180 -23.60 -7.65 29.70
C ASP A 180 -22.92 -8.34 28.51
N VAL A 181 -21.81 -9.04 28.76
CA VAL A 181 -21.02 -9.80 27.76
C VAL A 181 -21.82 -10.99 27.18
N ASN A 182 -22.60 -11.69 28.01
CA ASN A 182 -23.37 -12.85 27.58
C ASN A 182 -24.54 -12.45 26.65
N ASN A 183 -25.22 -11.35 26.94
CA ASN A 183 -26.28 -10.86 26.07
C ASN A 183 -25.71 -10.34 24.74
N SER A 184 -24.66 -9.51 24.75
CA SER A 184 -24.09 -8.94 23.52
C SER A 184 -23.49 -10.00 22.60
N SER A 185 -22.79 -11.00 23.15
CA SER A 185 -22.18 -12.07 22.36
C SER A 185 -23.24 -12.95 21.70
N GLU A 186 -24.33 -13.29 22.40
CA GLU A 186 -25.44 -14.04 21.82
C GLU A 186 -26.12 -13.27 20.67
N TYR A 187 -26.26 -11.94 20.78
CA TYR A 187 -26.78 -11.11 19.69
C TYR A 187 -25.88 -11.10 18.45
N PHE A 188 -24.56 -10.90 18.60
CA PHE A 188 -23.64 -10.92 17.46
C PHE A 188 -23.49 -12.31 16.85
N LEU A 189 -23.52 -13.36 17.67
CA LEU A 189 -23.60 -14.73 17.19
C LEU A 189 -24.85 -14.93 16.33
N ASN A 190 -26.02 -14.43 16.77
CA ASN A 190 -27.24 -14.46 15.96
C ASN A 190 -27.16 -13.57 14.70
N PHE A 191 -26.44 -12.44 14.73
CA PHE A 191 -26.24 -11.57 13.57
C PHE A 191 -25.49 -12.30 12.43
N PHE A 192 -24.48 -13.11 12.78
CA PHE A 192 -23.73 -13.94 11.83
C PHE A 192 -24.28 -15.37 11.66
N ASP A 193 -25.25 -15.79 12.48
CA ASP A 193 -25.85 -17.12 12.40
C ASP A 193 -26.84 -17.20 11.25
N THR A 194 -26.35 -17.73 10.13
CA THR A 194 -27.11 -17.95 8.90
C THR A 194 -28.06 -19.15 8.98
N LYS A 195 -28.13 -19.87 10.12
CA LYS A 195 -28.89 -21.12 10.27
C LYS A 195 -30.27 -20.97 10.91
N LYS A 196 -30.61 -19.82 11.50
CA LYS A 196 -31.97 -19.58 12.01
C LYS A 196 -32.91 -19.17 10.87
N ASN A 197 -34.12 -19.73 10.87
CA ASN A 197 -35.21 -19.41 9.93
C ASN A 197 -35.54 -17.91 9.95
N MET A 198 -34.78 -17.12 9.19
CA MET A 198 -35.00 -15.68 8.99
C MET A 198 -35.61 -15.48 7.60
N GLU A 199 -36.49 -14.48 7.49
CA GLU A 199 -37.15 -14.14 6.23
C GLU A 199 -36.08 -13.87 5.17
N LYS A 200 -36.06 -14.63 4.07
CA LYS A 200 -35.11 -14.38 2.98
C LYS A 200 -35.43 -13.06 2.28
N SER A 201 -34.40 -12.33 1.86
CA SER A 201 -34.60 -11.08 1.14
C SER A 201 -35.37 -11.39 -0.14
N LYS A 202 -36.49 -10.70 -0.39
CA LYS A 202 -37.28 -10.90 -1.62
C LYS A 202 -36.43 -10.71 -2.88
N LEU A 203 -35.44 -9.81 -2.82
CA LEU A 203 -34.53 -9.50 -3.91
C LEU A 203 -33.51 -10.64 -4.15
N TYR A 204 -33.06 -11.30 -3.09
CA TYR A 204 -32.00 -12.32 -3.13
C TYR A 204 -32.51 -13.75 -2.89
N SER A 205 -33.83 -13.97 -2.96
CA SER A 205 -34.45 -15.26 -2.62
C SER A 205 -34.00 -16.42 -3.54
N ASN A 206 -33.57 -16.12 -4.77
CA ASN A 206 -33.07 -17.06 -5.77
C ASN A 206 -31.54 -17.20 -5.79
N ILE A 207 -30.82 -16.54 -4.89
CA ILE A 207 -29.36 -16.66 -4.79
C ILE A 207 -29.00 -18.01 -4.14
N LEU A 208 -28.18 -18.78 -4.85
CA LEU A 208 -27.64 -20.06 -4.40
C LEU A 208 -26.14 -19.99 -4.11
N VAL A 209 -25.46 -18.97 -4.65
CA VAL A 209 -24.01 -18.79 -4.55
C VAL A 209 -23.69 -17.32 -4.30
N VAL A 210 -22.83 -17.07 -3.31
CA VAL A 210 -22.24 -15.75 -3.07
C VAL A 210 -20.77 -15.81 -3.46
N ILE A 211 -20.30 -14.81 -4.20
CA ILE A 211 -18.91 -14.66 -4.60
C ILE A 211 -18.40 -13.36 -4.05
N GLY A 212 -17.37 -13.43 -3.21
CA GLY A 212 -16.60 -12.27 -2.81
C GLY A 212 -15.36 -12.16 -3.68
N LEU A 213 -15.18 -11.04 -4.38
CA LEU A 213 -14.01 -10.76 -5.21
C LEU A 213 -13.24 -9.60 -4.61
N ASP A 214 -12.01 -9.87 -4.19
CA ASP A 214 -11.01 -8.88 -3.84
C ASP A 214 -10.13 -8.61 -5.05
N PHE A 215 -10.39 -7.49 -5.74
CA PHE A 215 -9.61 -7.04 -6.89
C PHE A 215 -8.40 -6.23 -6.41
N GLY A 216 -7.33 -6.88 -5.94
CA GLY A 216 -6.14 -6.21 -5.42
C GLY A 216 -5.15 -5.73 -6.49
N SER A 217 -4.25 -4.80 -6.16
CA SER A 217 -3.31 -4.18 -7.12
C SER A 217 -2.20 -5.11 -7.63
N ILE A 218 -1.74 -6.04 -6.78
CA ILE A 218 -0.68 -7.03 -7.10
C ILE A 218 -1.25 -8.42 -7.27
N SER A 219 -2.23 -8.78 -6.43
CA SER A 219 -2.91 -10.06 -6.47
C SER A 219 -4.37 -9.85 -6.13
N SER A 220 -5.26 -10.55 -6.83
CA SER A 220 -6.67 -10.63 -6.53
C SER A 220 -7.01 -11.97 -5.90
N ALA A 221 -7.99 -11.99 -5.00
CA ALA A 221 -8.54 -13.20 -4.43
C ALA A 221 -10.04 -13.28 -4.71
N PHE A 222 -10.56 -14.47 -5.00
CA PHE A 222 -12.00 -14.68 -4.98
C PHE A 222 -12.35 -15.82 -4.05
N SER A 223 -13.45 -15.65 -3.32
CA SER A 223 -14.05 -16.65 -2.44
C SER A 223 -15.45 -16.94 -2.93
N ILE A 224 -15.84 -18.21 -2.93
CA ILE A 224 -17.14 -18.69 -3.38
C ILE A 224 -17.78 -19.45 -2.22
N TYR A 225 -19.02 -19.12 -1.92
CA TYR A 225 -19.81 -19.81 -0.92
C TYR A 225 -21.14 -20.29 -1.50
N ARG A 226 -21.45 -21.57 -1.27
CA ARG A 226 -22.72 -22.20 -1.62
C ARG A 226 -23.70 -22.02 -0.45
N VAL A 227 -24.78 -21.29 -0.70
CA VAL A 227 -25.80 -20.96 0.32
C VAL A 227 -26.57 -22.21 0.76
N VAL A 228 -26.75 -23.18 -0.12
CA VAL A 228 -27.44 -24.44 0.18
C VAL A 228 -26.42 -25.51 0.56
N GLU A 229 -26.53 -26.05 1.78
CA GLU A 229 -25.66 -27.14 2.24
C GLU A 229 -25.86 -28.40 1.38
N VAL A 230 -24.76 -28.94 0.86
CA VAL A 230 -24.74 -30.25 0.21
C VAL A 230 -23.92 -31.21 1.08
N PRO A 231 -24.50 -32.35 1.52
CA PRO A 231 -23.79 -33.33 2.32
C PRO A 231 -22.46 -33.74 1.69
N ASN A 232 -21.40 -33.82 2.50
CA ASN A 232 -20.07 -34.29 2.10
C ASN A 232 -19.31 -33.42 1.07
N SER A 233 -19.66 -32.13 0.92
CA SER A 233 -18.91 -31.18 0.10
C SER A 233 -18.60 -29.89 0.86
N SER A 234 -17.43 -29.28 0.58
CA SER A 234 -17.13 -27.95 1.12
C SER A 234 -18.06 -26.93 0.48
N ASN A 235 -18.83 -26.20 1.29
CA ASN A 235 -19.63 -25.08 0.81
C ASN A 235 -18.78 -23.84 0.50
N TYR A 236 -17.48 -23.86 0.78
CA TYR A 236 -16.57 -22.73 0.60
C TYR A 236 -15.34 -23.14 -0.23
N SER A 237 -14.99 -22.31 -1.21
CA SER A 237 -13.72 -22.36 -1.93
C SER A 237 -13.15 -20.96 -2.08
N TRP A 238 -11.83 -20.86 -2.25
CA TRP A 238 -11.19 -19.59 -2.60
C TRP A 238 -9.95 -19.83 -3.45
N ARG A 239 -9.57 -18.81 -4.23
CA ARG A 239 -8.37 -18.81 -5.08
C ARG A 239 -7.70 -17.45 -5.03
N LEU A 240 -6.39 -17.48 -5.25
CA LEU A 240 -5.55 -16.31 -5.46
C LEU A 240 -5.06 -16.29 -6.91
N LYS A 241 -5.00 -15.10 -7.50
CA LYS A 241 -4.46 -14.86 -8.84
C LYS A 241 -3.67 -13.57 -8.86
N ASP A 242 -2.52 -13.54 -9.53
CA ASP A 242 -1.78 -12.30 -9.72
C ASP A 242 -2.60 -11.31 -10.54
N THR A 243 -2.53 -10.01 -10.22
CA THR A 243 -3.20 -8.93 -10.95
C THR A 243 -2.29 -8.37 -12.03
N SER A 244 -2.00 -9.22 -13.01
CA SER A 244 -1.12 -8.93 -14.14
C SER A 244 -1.67 -9.57 -15.41
N LEU A 245 -1.39 -8.96 -16.56
CA LEU A 245 -1.72 -9.49 -17.89
C LEU A 245 -0.46 -9.62 -18.73
N ASP A 246 -0.40 -10.63 -19.60
CA ASP A 246 0.61 -10.72 -20.65
C ASP A 246 -0.07 -10.64 -22.02
N TYR A 247 0.34 -9.66 -22.81
CA TYR A 247 -0.22 -9.39 -24.12
C TYR A 247 0.69 -9.89 -25.24
N ASN A 248 0.11 -10.09 -26.42
CA ASN A 248 0.89 -10.19 -27.65
C ASN A 248 1.55 -8.84 -27.98
N ASN A 249 2.48 -8.84 -28.93
CA ASN A 249 3.34 -7.69 -29.24
C ASN A 249 2.60 -6.41 -29.64
N ASP A 250 1.36 -6.52 -30.14
CA ASP A 250 0.53 -5.38 -30.55
C ASP A 250 -0.54 -5.00 -29.50
N TYR A 251 -0.52 -5.63 -28.31
CA TYR A 251 -1.47 -5.42 -27.22
C TYR A 251 -2.96 -5.65 -27.59
N SER A 252 -3.21 -6.40 -28.67
CA SER A 252 -4.57 -6.69 -29.14
C SER A 252 -5.24 -7.80 -28.32
N MET A 253 -4.48 -8.79 -27.83
CA MET A 253 -5.02 -9.96 -27.14
C MET A 253 -4.15 -10.38 -25.95
N VAL A 254 -4.80 -10.79 -24.86
CA VAL A 254 -4.15 -11.45 -23.72
C VAL A 254 -3.78 -12.88 -24.13
N VAL A 255 -2.50 -13.24 -24.02
CA VAL A 255 -2.00 -14.53 -24.54
C VAL A 255 -2.03 -15.61 -23.47
N ASP A 256 -1.76 -15.27 -22.22
CA ASP A 256 -1.91 -16.22 -21.12
C ASP A 256 -2.32 -15.52 -19.82
N ASN A 257 -3.16 -16.22 -19.05
CA ASN A 257 -3.59 -15.84 -17.71
C ASN A 257 -3.13 -16.87 -16.65
N SER A 258 -2.28 -17.85 -17.01
CA SER A 258 -1.81 -18.95 -16.14
C SER A 258 -0.39 -19.44 -16.50
N PHE A 259 0.44 -19.71 -15.48
CA PHE A 259 1.74 -20.42 -15.45
C PHE A 259 2.88 -20.17 -16.48
N LEU A 260 2.62 -19.75 -17.72
CA LEU A 260 3.65 -19.36 -18.70
C LEU A 260 3.77 -17.83 -18.77
N LYS A 261 3.95 -17.24 -17.59
CA LYS A 261 3.97 -15.79 -17.38
C LYS A 261 5.14 -15.16 -18.15
N TYR A 262 4.85 -14.10 -18.91
CA TYR A 262 5.82 -13.19 -19.53
C TYR A 262 6.59 -13.70 -20.75
N ILE A 263 6.12 -14.76 -21.43
CA ILE A 263 6.78 -15.29 -22.66
C ILE A 263 6.93 -14.19 -23.73
N TYR A 264 5.96 -13.29 -23.85
CA TYR A 264 5.98 -12.22 -24.85
C TYR A 264 6.62 -10.93 -24.34
N GLY A 265 6.87 -10.83 -23.03
CA GLY A 265 7.49 -9.66 -22.41
C GLY A 265 6.60 -8.42 -22.32
N ASN A 266 5.31 -8.49 -22.68
CA ASN A 266 4.38 -7.35 -22.70
C ASN A 266 3.48 -7.38 -21.46
N ALA A 267 4.12 -7.41 -20.29
CA ALA A 267 3.45 -7.39 -19.00
C ALA A 267 2.71 -6.07 -18.78
N VAL A 268 1.44 -6.15 -18.42
CA VAL A 268 0.66 -5.01 -17.95
C VAL A 268 0.24 -5.27 -16.51
N GLU A 269 0.80 -4.50 -15.60
CA GLU A 269 0.63 -4.63 -14.14
C GLU A 269 0.15 -3.29 -13.56
N LEU A 270 -0.28 -3.30 -12.29
CA LEU A 270 -0.60 -2.08 -11.52
C LEU A 270 -1.72 -1.21 -12.11
N PHE A 271 -2.46 -1.69 -13.11
CA PHE A 271 -3.50 -0.93 -13.80
C PHE A 271 -4.67 -0.52 -12.89
N LYS A 272 -4.88 -1.20 -11.74
CA LYS A 272 -5.83 -0.77 -10.70
C LYS A 272 -5.49 0.63 -10.14
N LEU A 273 -4.21 1.00 -10.09
CA LEU A 273 -3.75 2.28 -9.53
C LEU A 273 -4.16 3.51 -10.35
N HIS A 274 -4.74 3.32 -11.54
CA HIS A 274 -5.35 4.41 -12.31
C HIS A 274 -6.72 4.84 -11.78
N LEU A 275 -7.34 4.02 -10.94
CA LEU A 275 -8.57 4.34 -10.21
C LEU A 275 -8.26 4.96 -8.85
N GLY A 276 -9.22 5.71 -8.32
CA GLY A 276 -9.12 6.34 -7.00
C GLY A 276 -8.15 7.52 -6.95
N GLY A 277 -7.70 7.85 -5.74
CA GLY A 277 -7.01 9.11 -5.44
C GLY A 277 -5.48 9.08 -5.55
N LEU A 278 -4.86 8.23 -6.38
CA LEU A 278 -3.40 8.29 -6.56
C LEU A 278 -3.03 9.50 -7.44
N PRO A 279 -2.06 10.35 -7.06
CA PRO A 279 -1.57 11.45 -7.90
C PRO A 279 -1.09 10.98 -9.29
N ASP A 280 -1.35 11.76 -10.33
CA ASP A 280 -1.06 11.37 -11.72
C ASP A 280 0.42 11.10 -11.98
N ASN A 281 1.33 11.79 -11.27
CA ASN A 281 2.77 11.56 -11.34
C ASN A 281 3.21 10.22 -10.74
N LEU A 282 2.37 9.58 -9.93
CA LEU A 282 2.62 8.28 -9.31
C LEU A 282 1.91 7.12 -10.01
N LYS A 283 1.00 7.40 -10.95
CA LYS A 283 0.31 6.37 -11.72
C LYS A 283 1.30 5.63 -12.63
N PRO A 284 1.22 4.29 -12.73
CA PRO A 284 2.10 3.52 -13.60
C PRO A 284 1.83 3.88 -15.06
N LYS A 285 2.89 4.00 -15.86
CA LYS A 285 2.75 4.16 -17.33
C LYS A 285 2.27 2.83 -17.92
N LEU A 286 1.12 2.85 -18.59
CA LEU A 286 0.54 1.67 -19.22
C LEU A 286 0.64 1.76 -20.75
N PRO A 287 0.92 0.66 -21.45
CA PRO A 287 0.92 0.62 -22.92
C PRO A 287 -0.50 0.60 -23.52
N ILE A 288 -1.53 0.41 -22.68
CA ILE A 288 -2.95 0.38 -23.06
C ILE A 288 -3.80 1.19 -22.08
N GLU A 289 -5.04 1.50 -22.46
CA GLU A 289 -6.01 2.12 -21.55
C GLU A 289 -6.27 1.23 -20.33
N TYR A 290 -6.22 1.81 -19.12
CA TYR A 290 -6.40 1.07 -17.88
C TYR A 290 -7.76 0.35 -17.80
N LYS A 291 -8.83 0.93 -18.35
CA LYS A 291 -10.17 0.30 -18.39
C LYS A 291 -10.16 -0.99 -19.22
N LYS A 292 -9.41 -1.01 -20.33
CA LYS A 292 -9.21 -2.22 -21.14
C LYS A 292 -8.47 -3.27 -20.33
N ALA A 293 -7.37 -2.90 -19.66
CA ALA A 293 -6.61 -3.81 -18.81
C ALA A 293 -7.49 -4.41 -17.68
N ILE A 294 -8.27 -3.58 -16.98
CA ILE A 294 -9.21 -4.04 -15.94
C ILE A 294 -10.23 -5.01 -16.54
N THR A 295 -10.84 -4.66 -17.67
CA THR A 295 -11.85 -5.51 -18.34
C THR A 295 -11.27 -6.86 -18.76
N ASP A 296 -10.09 -6.86 -19.39
CA ASP A 296 -9.41 -8.07 -19.85
C ASP A 296 -9.01 -8.98 -18.67
N TYR A 297 -8.56 -8.38 -17.56
CA TYR A 297 -8.27 -9.10 -16.32
C TYR A 297 -9.53 -9.73 -15.70
N LEU A 298 -10.59 -8.94 -15.56
CA LEU A 298 -11.88 -9.39 -15.02
C LEU A 298 -12.49 -10.49 -15.88
N LYS A 299 -12.29 -10.44 -17.21
CA LYS A 299 -12.70 -11.51 -18.12
C LYS A 299 -11.92 -12.79 -17.86
N GLY A 300 -10.63 -12.68 -17.55
CA GLY A 300 -9.77 -13.80 -17.15
C GLY A 300 -10.22 -14.45 -15.84
N ILE A 301 -10.26 -13.69 -14.74
CA ILE A 301 -10.69 -14.22 -13.43
C ILE A 301 -12.14 -14.70 -13.45
N GLY A 302 -13.00 -14.08 -14.27
CA GLY A 302 -14.38 -14.50 -14.47
C GLY A 302 -14.52 -15.87 -15.12
N LYS A 303 -13.59 -16.27 -15.98
CA LYS A 303 -13.53 -17.65 -16.50
C LYS A 303 -13.19 -18.63 -15.39
N ASP A 304 -12.25 -18.30 -14.52
CA ASP A 304 -11.84 -19.15 -13.39
C ASP A 304 -13.00 -19.35 -12.41
N ILE A 305 -13.67 -18.24 -12.04
CA ILE A 305 -14.87 -18.26 -11.20
C ILE A 305 -15.97 -19.15 -11.81
N LYS A 306 -16.30 -18.94 -13.09
CA LYS A 306 -17.34 -19.74 -13.78
C LYS A 306 -16.95 -21.20 -13.88
N LYS A 307 -15.65 -21.52 -14.02
CA LYS A 307 -15.15 -22.90 -14.03
C LYS A 307 -15.32 -23.58 -12.69
N GLU A 308 -15.11 -22.88 -11.56
CA GLU A 308 -15.37 -23.44 -10.23
C GLU A 308 -16.86 -23.74 -10.03
N ILE A 309 -17.74 -22.84 -10.48
CA ILE A 309 -19.19 -22.97 -10.32
C ILE A 309 -19.80 -23.98 -11.30
N ALA A 310 -19.20 -24.19 -12.48
CA ALA A 310 -19.71 -25.13 -13.48
C ALA A 310 -19.84 -26.57 -12.96
N GLY A 311 -19.08 -26.94 -11.92
CA GLY A 311 -19.21 -28.24 -11.26
C GLY A 311 -20.42 -28.34 -10.31
N TRP A 312 -21.15 -27.25 -10.06
CA TRP A 312 -22.25 -27.21 -9.09
C TRP A 312 -23.59 -27.35 -9.81
N SER A 313 -24.25 -28.49 -9.61
CA SER A 313 -25.53 -28.81 -10.24
C SER A 313 -26.62 -27.79 -9.86
N GLY A 314 -27.41 -27.38 -10.87
CA GLY A 314 -28.58 -26.50 -10.69
C GLY A 314 -28.27 -25.02 -10.49
N VAL A 315 -27.02 -24.57 -10.69
CA VAL A 315 -26.64 -23.15 -10.56
C VAL A 315 -26.56 -22.49 -11.94
N ASN A 316 -27.49 -21.59 -12.24
CA ASN A 316 -27.37 -20.66 -13.36
C ASN A 316 -26.62 -19.41 -12.88
N TYR A 317 -25.43 -19.16 -13.44
CA TYR A 317 -24.54 -18.08 -13.01
C TYR A 317 -25.25 -16.72 -12.95
N PHE A 318 -25.98 -16.31 -13.98
CA PHE A 318 -26.58 -14.97 -14.00
C PHE A 318 -27.89 -14.86 -13.19
N GLU A 319 -28.47 -15.99 -12.79
CA GLU A 319 -29.72 -16.03 -12.03
C GLU A 319 -29.49 -16.31 -10.54
N ASN A 320 -28.48 -17.09 -10.20
CA ASN A 320 -28.31 -17.61 -8.84
C ASN A 320 -27.05 -17.11 -8.13
N VAL A 321 -26.23 -16.27 -8.77
CA VAL A 321 -25.01 -15.72 -8.17
C VAL A 321 -25.21 -14.27 -7.72
N LEU A 322 -24.81 -13.99 -6.49
CA LEU A 322 -24.54 -12.65 -5.98
C LEU A 322 -23.03 -12.40 -6.04
N LEU A 323 -22.60 -11.40 -6.81
CA LEU A 323 -21.20 -10.98 -6.88
C LEU A 323 -21.00 -9.76 -5.98
N VAL A 324 -20.16 -9.91 -4.96
CA VAL A 324 -19.72 -8.83 -4.07
C VAL A 324 -18.28 -8.49 -4.43
N LEU A 325 -18.06 -7.29 -4.95
CA LEU A 325 -16.72 -6.78 -5.28
C LEU A 325 -16.26 -5.85 -4.15
N THR A 326 -15.04 -6.05 -3.67
CA THR A 326 -14.41 -5.10 -2.75
C THR A 326 -13.76 -3.95 -3.50
N VAL A 327 -13.80 -2.75 -2.92
CA VAL A 327 -13.14 -1.55 -3.44
C VAL A 327 -12.45 -0.77 -2.33
N PRO A 328 -11.39 0.00 -2.62
CA PRO A 328 -10.81 0.93 -1.66
C PRO A 328 -11.84 1.95 -1.17
N ALA A 329 -11.75 2.37 0.10
CA ALA A 329 -12.70 3.31 0.69
C ALA A 329 -12.69 4.69 0.02
N GLU A 330 -11.61 5.09 -0.66
CA GLU A 330 -11.58 6.36 -1.39
C GLU A 330 -12.14 6.31 -2.81
N TYR A 331 -12.62 5.17 -3.29
CA TYR A 331 -13.26 5.10 -4.60
C TYR A 331 -14.52 5.97 -4.61
N SER A 332 -14.53 6.93 -5.52
CA SER A 332 -15.71 7.77 -5.79
C SER A 332 -16.82 6.95 -6.46
N GLU A 333 -18.03 7.48 -6.51
CA GLU A 333 -19.11 6.87 -7.30
C GLU A 333 -18.72 6.72 -8.77
N LYS A 334 -17.92 7.66 -9.31
CA LYS A 334 -17.35 7.54 -10.65
C LYS A 334 -16.40 6.34 -10.79
N ASP A 335 -15.56 6.07 -9.80
CA ASP A 335 -14.67 4.89 -9.81
C ASP A 335 -15.49 3.59 -9.76
N LYS A 336 -16.53 3.55 -8.91
CA LYS A 336 -17.46 2.41 -8.82
C LYS A 336 -18.21 2.20 -10.15
N ASP A 337 -18.64 3.27 -10.81
CA ASP A 337 -19.29 3.22 -12.12
C ASP A 337 -18.36 2.70 -13.23
N ILE A 338 -17.07 3.09 -13.21
CA ILE A 338 -16.05 2.54 -14.12
C ILE A 338 -15.87 1.04 -13.84
N MET A 339 -15.78 0.63 -12.57
CA MET A 339 -15.69 -0.80 -12.22
C MET A 339 -16.92 -1.57 -12.69
N ARG A 340 -18.11 -1.02 -12.50
CA ARG A 340 -19.38 -1.62 -12.96
C ARG A 340 -19.40 -1.82 -14.47
N GLU A 341 -18.89 -0.85 -15.22
CA GLU A 341 -18.72 -0.93 -16.66
C GLU A 341 -17.72 -2.03 -17.06
N CYS A 342 -16.55 -2.09 -16.42
CA CYS A 342 -15.54 -3.11 -16.69
C CYS A 342 -16.07 -4.53 -16.39
N ILE A 343 -16.79 -4.72 -15.29
CA ILE A 343 -17.41 -6.01 -14.90
C ILE A 343 -18.47 -6.44 -15.92
N HIS A 344 -19.30 -5.50 -16.38
CA HIS A 344 -20.28 -5.75 -17.44
C HIS A 344 -19.59 -6.14 -18.76
N ASN A 345 -18.56 -5.40 -19.16
CA ASN A 345 -17.80 -5.68 -20.38
C ASN A 345 -17.05 -7.02 -20.31
N ALA A 346 -16.60 -7.41 -19.11
CA ALA A 346 -16.02 -8.72 -18.79
C ALA A 346 -17.04 -9.88 -18.77
N LYS A 347 -18.34 -9.59 -18.97
CA LYS A 347 -19.44 -10.57 -18.96
C LYS A 347 -19.60 -11.30 -17.62
N LEU A 348 -19.33 -10.60 -16.52
CA LEU A 348 -19.60 -11.06 -15.15
C LEU A 348 -21.01 -10.71 -14.68
N ILE A 349 -21.65 -9.72 -15.30
CA ILE A 349 -23.06 -9.38 -15.10
C ILE A 349 -23.78 -9.19 -16.44
N LYS A 350 -25.10 -9.41 -16.48
CA LYS A 350 -25.92 -9.22 -17.70
C LYS A 350 -26.12 -7.74 -18.04
N ASN A 351 -26.46 -6.94 -17.04
CA ASN A 351 -26.81 -5.53 -17.19
C ASN A 351 -25.94 -4.69 -16.25
N LYS A 352 -25.53 -3.48 -16.68
CA LYS A 352 -24.75 -2.56 -15.84
C LYS A 352 -25.48 -2.21 -14.53
N SER A 353 -26.81 -2.13 -14.54
CA SER A 353 -27.66 -1.87 -13.36
C SER A 353 -28.03 -3.10 -12.53
N SER A 354 -27.37 -4.25 -12.74
CA SER A 354 -27.68 -5.48 -12.00
C SER A 354 -27.56 -5.28 -10.48
N GLU A 355 -28.65 -5.52 -9.75
CA GLU A 355 -28.69 -5.51 -8.27
C GLU A 355 -27.94 -6.71 -7.65
N LYS A 356 -27.59 -7.72 -8.46
CA LYS A 356 -26.75 -8.86 -8.05
C LYS A 356 -25.24 -8.57 -8.11
N LEU A 357 -24.87 -7.32 -8.40
CA LEU A 357 -23.53 -6.81 -8.15
C LEU A 357 -23.61 -5.84 -6.98
N GLN A 358 -22.89 -6.15 -5.92
CA GLN A 358 -22.79 -5.32 -4.73
C GLN A 358 -21.33 -4.90 -4.53
N PHE A 359 -21.15 -3.69 -4.00
CA PHE A 359 -19.86 -3.18 -3.60
C PHE A 359 -19.78 -3.13 -2.08
N ILE A 360 -18.61 -3.42 -1.54
CA ILE A 360 -18.26 -3.19 -0.14
C ILE A 360 -16.84 -2.64 -0.09
N THR A 361 -16.48 -1.86 0.92
CA THR A 361 -15.09 -1.44 1.03
C THR A 361 -14.19 -2.60 1.48
N GLU A 362 -12.92 -2.58 1.07
CA GLU A 362 -11.90 -3.55 1.51
C GLU A 362 -11.79 -3.58 3.06
N SER A 363 -11.86 -2.41 3.71
CA SER A 363 -11.82 -2.29 5.17
C SER A 363 -13.06 -2.86 5.85
N GLU A 364 -14.27 -2.60 5.34
CA GLU A 364 -15.51 -3.17 5.89
C GLU A 364 -15.55 -4.69 5.71
N ALA A 365 -15.17 -5.20 4.55
CA ALA A 365 -15.09 -6.64 4.30
C ALA A 365 -14.10 -7.31 5.26
N ALA A 366 -12.89 -6.75 5.41
CA ALA A 366 -11.92 -7.24 6.38
C ALA A 366 -12.45 -7.25 7.81
N ALA A 367 -13.21 -6.22 8.18
CA ALA A 367 -13.75 -6.06 9.52
C ALA A 367 -14.91 -7.02 9.82
N ILE A 368 -15.77 -7.31 8.83
CA ILE A 368 -16.77 -8.38 8.90
C ILE A 368 -16.07 -9.73 9.13
N TYR A 369 -15.04 -10.03 8.34
CA TYR A 369 -14.27 -11.27 8.49
C TYR A 369 -13.65 -11.39 9.89
N CYS A 370 -12.96 -10.34 10.38
CA CYS A 370 -12.30 -10.36 11.69
C CYS A 370 -13.31 -10.46 12.83
N THR A 371 -14.47 -9.81 12.71
CA THR A 371 -15.53 -9.89 13.72
C THR A 371 -16.02 -11.33 13.86
N LYS A 372 -16.35 -11.97 12.73
CA LYS A 372 -16.88 -13.34 12.71
C LYS A 372 -15.85 -14.38 13.15
N ASN A 373 -14.61 -14.28 12.68
CA ASN A 373 -13.62 -15.36 12.83
C ASN A 373 -12.59 -15.13 13.94
N GLU A 374 -12.23 -13.88 14.24
CA GLU A 374 -11.16 -13.55 15.18
C GLU A 374 -11.69 -13.04 16.52
N LEU A 375 -12.59 -12.06 16.55
CA LEU A 375 -13.13 -11.56 17.82
C LEU A 375 -13.83 -12.65 18.62
N GLN A 376 -14.54 -13.56 17.94
CA GLN A 376 -15.15 -14.73 18.56
C GLN A 376 -14.10 -15.63 19.24
N LYS A 377 -12.98 -15.90 18.56
CA LYS A 377 -11.88 -16.73 19.06
C LYS A 377 -11.26 -16.20 20.35
N TYR A 378 -11.28 -14.88 20.53
CA TYR A 378 -10.73 -14.20 21.70
C TYR A 378 -11.79 -13.75 22.73
N ASN A 379 -13.06 -14.14 22.56
CA ASN A 379 -14.19 -13.72 23.42
C ASN A 379 -14.35 -12.19 23.51
N LEU A 380 -14.12 -11.48 22.40
CA LEU A 380 -14.21 -10.01 22.30
C LEU A 380 -15.48 -9.51 21.60
N LEU A 381 -16.52 -10.35 21.48
CA LEU A 381 -17.80 -9.97 20.84
C LEU A 381 -18.72 -9.23 21.81
N PHE A 382 -18.39 -7.98 22.14
CA PHE A 382 -19.26 -7.11 22.92
C PHE A 382 -19.27 -5.67 22.41
N ILE A 383 -20.37 -4.97 22.67
CA ILE A 383 -20.60 -3.60 22.17
C ILE A 383 -19.57 -2.64 22.80
N GLY A 384 -19.10 -1.67 22.01
CA GLY A 384 -18.03 -0.74 22.37
C GLY A 384 -16.62 -1.34 22.23
N MET A 385 -16.50 -2.57 21.71
CA MET A 385 -15.18 -3.13 21.42
C MET A 385 -14.57 -2.50 20.19
N THR A 386 -13.37 -1.94 20.38
CA THR A 386 -12.56 -1.41 19.29
C THR A 386 -11.39 -2.33 18.96
N PHE A 387 -11.14 -2.50 17.68
CA PHE A 387 -10.02 -3.26 17.15
C PHE A 387 -9.46 -2.59 15.89
N ILE A 388 -8.18 -2.83 15.64
CA ILE A 388 -7.47 -2.33 14.47
C ILE A 388 -7.22 -3.48 13.51
N ILE A 389 -7.41 -3.22 12.22
CA ILE A 389 -6.95 -4.08 11.13
C ILE A 389 -5.79 -3.37 10.45
N VAL A 390 -4.68 -4.09 10.25
CA VAL A 390 -3.53 -3.66 9.47
C VAL A 390 -3.43 -4.57 8.25
N ASP A 391 -3.87 -4.08 7.10
CA ASP A 391 -3.70 -4.75 5.81
C ASP A 391 -2.33 -4.40 5.21
N CYS A 392 -1.41 -5.34 5.30
CA CYS A 392 -0.07 -5.24 4.73
C CYS A 392 -0.08 -5.82 3.31
N GLY A 393 -0.61 -5.01 2.38
CA GLY A 393 -0.75 -5.34 0.98
C GLY A 393 0.56 -5.30 0.17
N GLY A 394 0.39 -5.46 -1.15
CA GLY A 394 1.51 -5.42 -2.10
C GLY A 394 2.05 -4.01 -2.31
N ASN A 395 1.17 -3.04 -2.61
CA ASN A 395 1.53 -1.65 -2.89
C ASN A 395 0.96 -0.64 -1.88
N THR A 396 0.01 -1.07 -1.05
CA THR A 396 -0.63 -0.24 -0.05
C THR A 396 -0.51 -0.90 1.31
N THR A 397 -0.48 -0.05 2.34
CA THR A 397 -0.76 -0.43 3.71
C THR A 397 -2.01 0.32 4.11
N ASP A 398 -3.06 -0.42 4.43
CA ASP A 398 -4.34 0.12 4.83
C ASP A 398 -4.58 -0.25 6.29
N ILE A 399 -4.72 0.76 7.15
CA ILE A 399 -4.98 0.59 8.58
C ILE A 399 -6.36 1.15 8.88
N SER A 400 -7.19 0.43 9.61
CA SER A 400 -8.51 0.90 10.00
C SER A 400 -8.86 0.48 11.41
N THR A 401 -9.54 1.37 12.14
CA THR A 401 -10.12 1.08 13.45
C THR A 401 -11.62 0.92 13.31
N HIS A 402 -12.13 -0.16 13.89
CA HIS A 402 -13.55 -0.48 13.90
C HIS A 402 -14.06 -0.64 15.33
N GLU A 403 -15.30 -0.25 15.55
CA GLU A 403 -16.03 -0.42 16.80
C GLU A 403 -17.27 -1.29 16.57
N LEU A 404 -17.49 -2.26 17.45
CA LEU A 404 -18.74 -3.01 17.50
C LEU A 404 -19.86 -2.15 18.11
N VAL A 405 -20.82 -1.75 17.28
CA VAL A 405 -22.02 -1.03 17.72
C VAL A 405 -23.24 -1.94 17.56
N LYS A 406 -24.38 -1.59 18.18
CA LYS A 406 -25.57 -2.46 18.15
C LYS A 406 -26.02 -2.73 16.70
N ASN A 407 -25.90 -3.99 16.27
CA ASN A 407 -26.23 -4.52 14.94
C ASN A 407 -25.41 -3.97 13.76
N ASP A 408 -24.25 -3.34 14.01
CA ASP A 408 -23.43 -2.79 12.94
C ASP A 408 -21.95 -2.70 13.34
N LEU A 409 -21.09 -2.43 12.36
CA LEU A 409 -19.66 -2.28 12.52
C LEU A 409 -19.24 -0.89 12.07
N LEU A 410 -18.81 -0.07 13.02
CA LEU A 410 -18.48 1.32 12.75
C LEU A 410 -16.99 1.49 12.51
N GLN A 411 -16.59 1.84 11.29
CA GLN A 411 -15.22 2.34 11.04
C GLN A 411 -15.04 3.74 11.63
N LEU A 412 -14.23 3.86 12.68
CA LEU A 412 -13.95 5.11 13.40
C LEU A 412 -12.90 5.98 12.69
N SER A 413 -11.90 5.35 12.11
CA SER A 413 -10.73 6.02 11.55
C SER A 413 -9.99 5.07 10.62
N ALA A 414 -9.25 5.64 9.68
CA ALA A 414 -8.41 4.87 8.76
C ALA A 414 -7.23 5.68 8.26
N ILE A 415 -6.16 4.96 7.93
CA ILE A 415 -4.96 5.48 7.30
C ILE A 415 -4.70 4.62 6.08
N ARG A 416 -4.51 5.27 4.94
CA ARG A 416 -4.05 4.63 3.72
C ARG A 416 -2.73 5.21 3.30
N ASP A 417 -1.76 4.34 3.11
CA ASP A 417 -0.46 4.71 2.60
C ASP A 417 -0.10 3.86 1.39
N PHE A 418 0.49 4.49 0.37
CA PHE A 418 1.01 3.81 -0.82
C PHE A 418 2.40 3.23 -0.55
N CYS A 419 2.58 2.64 0.64
CA CYS A 419 3.73 1.82 0.99
C CYS A 419 3.28 0.38 1.16
N GLY A 420 3.71 -0.51 0.29
CA GLY A 420 3.47 -1.95 0.42
C GLY A 420 4.77 -2.73 0.37
N CYS A 421 4.68 -4.05 0.51
CA CYS A 421 5.88 -4.89 0.56
C CYS A 421 6.70 -4.95 -0.74
N THR A 422 6.21 -4.33 -1.83
CA THR A 422 7.02 -4.06 -3.04
C THR A 422 8.13 -3.05 -2.79
N PHE A 423 8.05 -2.21 -1.76
CA PHE A 423 9.15 -1.30 -1.38
C PHE A 423 10.42 -2.07 -1.01
N ILE A 424 10.28 -3.26 -0.41
CA ILE A 424 11.41 -4.14 -0.13
C ILE A 424 12.01 -4.69 -1.43
N ASP A 425 11.15 -4.98 -2.42
CA ASP A 425 11.59 -5.41 -3.75
C ASP A 425 12.33 -4.29 -4.46
N ASP A 426 11.89 -3.04 -4.30
CA ASP A 426 12.55 -1.85 -4.84
C ASP A 426 13.94 -1.63 -4.23
N GLU A 427 14.13 -1.89 -2.93
CA GLU A 427 15.47 -1.86 -2.31
C GLU A 427 16.41 -2.93 -2.89
N PHE A 428 15.89 -4.13 -3.18
CA PHE A 428 16.66 -5.14 -3.90
C PHE A 428 16.96 -4.72 -5.34
N ILE A 429 16.01 -4.11 -6.06
CA ILE A 429 16.23 -3.58 -7.41
C ILE A 429 17.26 -2.44 -7.39
N LYS A 430 17.29 -1.59 -6.37
CA LYS A 430 18.34 -0.58 -6.18
C LYS A 430 19.70 -1.23 -6.00
N LEU A 431 19.80 -2.31 -5.23
CA LEU A 431 21.03 -3.08 -5.12
C LEU A 431 21.48 -3.63 -6.49
N LEU A 432 20.55 -4.17 -7.30
CA LEU A 432 20.85 -4.62 -8.66
C LEU A 432 21.39 -3.46 -9.54
N ASN A 433 20.78 -2.28 -9.48
CA ASN A 433 21.25 -1.11 -10.22
C ASN A 433 22.65 -0.67 -9.78
N VAL A 434 22.97 -0.76 -8.49
CA VAL A 434 24.33 -0.45 -7.99
C VAL A 434 25.35 -1.48 -8.46
N LYS A 435 24.96 -2.77 -8.54
CA LYS A 435 25.85 -3.87 -8.94
C LYS A 435 26.06 -3.98 -10.44
N PHE A 436 25.02 -3.70 -11.24
CA PHE A 436 25.01 -3.96 -12.68
C PHE A 436 24.82 -2.72 -13.54
N GLU A 437 24.71 -1.53 -12.93
CA GLU A 437 24.35 -0.26 -13.59
C GLU A 437 22.86 -0.19 -13.96
N THR A 438 22.26 0.98 -13.74
CA THR A 438 20.85 1.25 -14.07
C THR A 438 20.55 0.98 -15.55
N HIS A 439 21.46 1.35 -16.45
CA HIS A 439 21.29 1.16 -17.88
C HIS A 439 21.13 -0.32 -18.26
N ALA A 440 21.93 -1.22 -17.65
CA ALA A 440 21.87 -2.65 -17.96
C ALA A 440 20.55 -3.28 -17.47
N ILE A 441 20.11 -2.91 -16.26
CA ILE A 441 18.84 -3.35 -15.69
C ILE A 441 17.66 -2.84 -16.52
N ASP A 442 17.70 -1.59 -17.00
CA ASP A 442 16.65 -1.03 -17.84
C ASP A 442 16.59 -1.69 -19.22
N LEU A 443 17.73 -2.03 -19.82
CA LEU A 443 17.79 -2.84 -21.03
C LEU A 443 17.22 -4.25 -20.82
N LEU A 444 17.52 -4.89 -19.69
CA LEU A 444 16.94 -6.19 -19.34
C LEU A 444 15.42 -6.10 -19.19
N LYS A 445 14.90 -5.10 -18.47
CA LYS A 445 13.45 -4.87 -18.34
C LYS A 445 12.79 -4.66 -19.70
N LYS A 446 13.40 -3.85 -20.57
CA LYS A 446 12.86 -3.52 -21.90
C LYS A 446 12.85 -4.72 -22.84
N ASN A 447 13.93 -5.49 -22.88
CA ASN A 447 14.12 -6.54 -23.89
C ASN A 447 13.68 -7.92 -23.41
N LYS A 448 13.75 -8.18 -22.10
CA LYS A 448 13.55 -9.49 -21.45
C LYS A 448 12.92 -9.33 -20.06
N TYR A 449 11.77 -8.67 -19.96
CA TYR A 449 11.08 -8.39 -18.69
C TYR A 449 10.93 -9.63 -17.79
N TYR A 450 10.63 -10.79 -18.37
CA TYR A 450 10.49 -12.05 -17.63
C TYR A 450 11.78 -12.50 -16.92
N LYS A 451 12.95 -12.23 -17.49
CA LYS A 451 14.26 -12.54 -16.87
C LYS A 451 14.54 -11.60 -15.72
N PHE A 452 14.28 -10.30 -15.89
CA PHE A 452 14.33 -9.34 -14.80
C PHE A 452 13.41 -9.78 -13.65
N ARG A 453 12.17 -10.15 -13.98
CA ARG A 453 11.18 -10.61 -13.02
C ARG A 453 11.63 -11.89 -12.31
N HIS A 454 12.23 -12.84 -13.02
CA HIS A 454 12.75 -14.08 -12.45
C HIS A 454 13.77 -13.83 -11.34
N VAL A 455 14.71 -12.89 -11.53
CA VAL A 455 15.70 -12.52 -10.49
C VAL A 455 15.02 -11.91 -9.25
N VAL A 456 14.04 -11.02 -9.45
CA VAL A 456 13.28 -10.41 -8.34
C VAL A 456 12.42 -11.46 -7.62
N ASP A 457 11.80 -12.38 -8.36
CA ASP A 457 10.98 -13.44 -7.80
C ASP A 457 11.81 -14.48 -7.04
N GLU A 458 13.06 -14.74 -7.45
CA GLU A 458 14.02 -15.55 -6.70
C GLU A 458 14.31 -14.92 -5.33
N TYR A 459 14.68 -13.64 -5.30
CA TYR A 459 14.84 -12.87 -4.06
C TYR A 459 13.57 -12.92 -3.19
N CYS A 460 12.40 -12.69 -3.79
CA CYS A 460 11.14 -12.71 -3.07
C CYS A 460 10.87 -14.07 -2.41
N GLN A 461 11.15 -15.16 -3.12
CA GLN A 461 10.85 -16.52 -2.67
C GLN A 461 11.80 -16.99 -1.58
N HIS A 462 13.10 -16.79 -1.76
CA HIS A 462 14.12 -17.37 -0.88
C HIS A 462 14.56 -16.43 0.23
N VAL A 463 14.50 -15.11 0.00
CA VAL A 463 14.96 -14.10 0.94
C VAL A 463 13.78 -13.42 1.62
N LYS A 464 12.93 -12.70 0.88
CA LYS A 464 11.88 -11.86 1.45
C LYS A 464 10.88 -12.66 2.30
N ARG A 465 10.43 -13.81 1.79
CA ARG A 465 9.46 -14.68 2.51
C ARG A 465 10.06 -15.34 3.75
N SER A 466 11.33 -15.76 3.67
CA SER A 466 12.01 -16.55 4.70
C SER A 466 12.64 -15.70 5.81
N PHE A 467 12.84 -14.40 5.58
CA PHE A 467 13.51 -13.53 6.55
C PHE A 467 12.68 -13.36 7.84
N THR A 468 13.23 -13.83 8.96
CA THR A 468 12.61 -13.76 10.29
C THR A 468 13.21 -12.67 11.18
N GLY A 469 14.44 -12.22 10.88
CA GLY A 469 15.20 -11.30 11.73
C GLY A 469 15.78 -11.91 13.01
N ASP A 470 15.80 -13.25 13.14
CA ASP A 470 16.37 -13.96 14.30
C ASP A 470 17.75 -14.54 14.00
N ASN A 471 17.92 -15.12 12.81
CA ASN A 471 19.17 -15.74 12.41
C ASN A 471 20.14 -14.67 11.86
N THR A 472 21.08 -14.20 12.68
CA THR A 472 22.12 -13.25 12.26
C THR A 472 23.12 -13.82 11.26
N GLU A 473 23.15 -15.15 11.12
CA GLU A 473 23.93 -15.88 10.11
C GLU A 473 23.12 -16.11 8.82
N PHE A 474 21.89 -15.58 8.73
CA PHE A 474 21.10 -15.69 7.50
C PHE A 474 21.88 -15.13 6.31
N TYR A 475 21.98 -15.93 5.28
CA TYR A 475 22.72 -15.64 4.06
C TYR A 475 22.02 -16.32 2.89
N TYR A 476 21.96 -15.63 1.75
CA TYR A 476 21.48 -16.18 0.50
C TYR A 476 22.30 -15.61 -0.65
N THR A 477 22.60 -16.44 -1.63
CA THR A 477 23.33 -16.03 -2.83
C THR A 477 22.39 -16.08 -4.03
N VAL A 478 22.26 -14.95 -4.72
CA VAL A 478 21.55 -14.87 -6.00
C VAL A 478 22.55 -15.14 -7.12
N ASP A 479 22.29 -16.16 -7.93
CA ASP A 479 23.09 -16.48 -9.12
C ASP A 479 22.51 -15.79 -10.36
N VAL A 480 23.10 -14.66 -10.74
CA VAL A 480 22.59 -13.83 -11.83
C VAL A 480 22.87 -14.44 -13.20
N GLU A 481 23.99 -15.15 -13.35
CA GLU A 481 24.30 -15.85 -14.61
C GLU A 481 23.24 -16.92 -14.91
N LYS A 482 22.79 -17.64 -13.88
CA LYS A 482 21.69 -18.60 -14.02
C LYS A 482 20.33 -17.93 -14.21
N SER A 483 20.02 -16.91 -13.40
CA SER A 483 18.67 -16.34 -13.35
C SER A 483 18.38 -15.33 -14.46
N ALA A 484 19.40 -14.60 -14.94
CA ALA A 484 19.30 -13.63 -16.02
C ALA A 484 20.61 -13.55 -16.85
N PRO A 485 20.97 -14.60 -17.61
CA PRO A 485 22.18 -14.60 -18.44
C PRO A 485 22.23 -13.45 -19.45
N ASP A 486 21.06 -13.00 -19.93
CA ASP A 486 20.93 -11.86 -20.84
C ASP A 486 21.39 -10.53 -20.23
N LEU A 487 21.56 -10.43 -18.90
CA LEU A 487 22.07 -9.21 -18.25
C LEU A 487 23.58 -9.02 -18.53
N LEU A 488 24.32 -10.11 -18.68
CA LEU A 488 25.78 -10.12 -18.83
C LEU A 488 26.26 -9.35 -20.08
N GLN A 489 25.42 -9.25 -21.12
CA GLN A 489 25.72 -8.50 -22.34
C GLN A 489 25.41 -7.00 -22.25
N TYR A 490 24.70 -6.55 -21.21
CA TYR A 490 24.27 -5.16 -21.07
C TYR A 490 25.13 -4.34 -20.12
N VAL A 491 25.96 -4.99 -19.30
CA VAL A 491 26.86 -4.32 -18.36
C VAL A 491 28.07 -3.73 -19.07
N SER A 492 28.67 -2.68 -18.50
CA SER A 492 29.95 -2.17 -18.99
C SER A 492 31.08 -3.19 -18.85
N LYS A 493 32.20 -2.95 -19.55
CA LYS A 493 33.40 -3.79 -19.46
C LYS A 493 33.95 -3.86 -18.03
N GLU A 494 33.97 -2.74 -17.31
CA GLU A 494 34.46 -2.68 -15.93
C GLU A 494 33.59 -3.51 -14.99
N THR A 495 32.26 -3.31 -15.06
CA THR A 495 31.31 -4.10 -14.26
C THR A 495 31.37 -5.58 -14.62
N LYS A 496 31.58 -5.91 -15.89
CA LYS A 496 31.74 -7.29 -16.35
C LYS A 496 32.96 -7.96 -15.71
N GLU A 497 34.13 -7.30 -15.73
CA GLU A 497 35.35 -7.83 -15.10
C GLU A 497 35.14 -8.08 -13.60
N ILE A 498 34.53 -7.11 -12.89
CA ILE A 498 34.21 -7.24 -11.46
C ILE A 498 33.25 -8.41 -11.19
N MET A 499 32.21 -8.55 -12.01
CA MET A 499 31.20 -9.59 -11.79
C MET A 499 31.69 -10.98 -12.20
N GLU A 500 32.55 -11.09 -13.20
CA GLU A 500 33.23 -12.35 -13.56
C GLU A 500 34.12 -12.84 -12.42
N GLU A 501 34.88 -11.95 -11.76
CA GLU A 501 35.67 -12.29 -10.56
C GLU A 501 34.78 -12.80 -9.41
N ASN A 502 33.57 -12.25 -9.29
CA ASN A 502 32.57 -12.67 -8.31
C ASN A 502 31.66 -13.81 -8.80
N SER A 503 31.99 -14.45 -9.94
CA SER A 503 31.20 -15.53 -10.56
C SER A 503 29.72 -15.17 -10.75
N TRP A 504 29.41 -13.89 -11.00
CA TRP A 504 28.06 -13.34 -11.16
C TRP A 504 27.12 -13.55 -9.95
N LEU A 505 27.69 -13.77 -8.77
CA LEU A 505 26.96 -14.02 -7.53
C LEU A 505 26.71 -12.72 -6.76
N ILE A 506 25.50 -12.59 -6.21
CA ILE A 506 25.16 -11.53 -5.24
C ILE A 506 24.90 -12.16 -3.88
N ASP A 507 25.80 -11.86 -2.96
CA ASP A 507 25.72 -12.27 -1.58
C ASP A 507 24.84 -11.33 -0.77
N LEU A 508 23.73 -11.86 -0.24
CA LEU A 508 22.79 -11.16 0.61
C LEU A 508 22.95 -11.64 2.06
N LYS A 509 23.64 -10.84 2.88
CA LYS A 509 23.82 -11.14 4.30
C LYS A 509 22.67 -10.57 5.12
N TYR A 510 22.53 -11.06 6.35
CA TYR A 510 21.54 -10.60 7.33
C TYR A 510 21.42 -9.06 7.38
N ASN A 511 22.54 -8.34 7.51
CA ASN A 511 22.52 -6.88 7.63
C ASN A 511 22.07 -6.17 6.35
N ASP A 512 22.33 -6.75 5.17
CA ASP A 512 21.89 -6.18 3.90
C ASP A 512 20.37 -6.31 3.76
N ILE A 513 19.84 -7.50 4.06
CA ILE A 513 18.41 -7.79 4.03
C ILE A 513 17.67 -6.95 5.09
N LYS A 514 18.22 -6.87 6.30
CA LYS A 514 17.64 -6.06 7.37
C LYS A 514 17.53 -4.58 6.97
N LYS A 515 18.56 -4.02 6.31
CA LYS A 515 18.53 -2.64 5.79
C LYS A 515 17.45 -2.42 4.72
N MET A 516 17.10 -3.44 3.94
CA MET A 516 15.99 -3.38 2.97
C MET A 516 14.62 -3.40 3.67
N PHE A 517 14.50 -4.12 4.79
CA PHE A 517 13.24 -4.29 5.53
C PHE A 517 12.93 -3.16 6.51
N ASP A 518 13.92 -2.69 7.27
CA ASP A 518 13.75 -1.76 8.39
C ASP A 518 12.96 -0.50 7.99
N PRO A 519 13.30 0.23 6.91
CA PRO A 519 12.59 1.47 6.57
C PRO A 519 11.09 1.25 6.31
N PHE A 520 10.73 0.11 5.72
CA PHE A 520 9.34 -0.25 5.45
C PHE A 520 8.60 -0.64 6.73
N ILE A 521 9.20 -1.47 7.58
CA ILE A 521 8.57 -1.91 8.83
C ILE A 521 8.44 -0.74 9.81
N ASP A 522 9.45 0.12 9.93
CA ASP A 522 9.43 1.30 10.78
C ASP A 522 8.32 2.27 10.37
N ARG A 523 8.07 2.38 9.06
CA ARG A 523 6.93 3.14 8.52
C ARG A 523 5.61 2.55 8.98
N ILE A 524 5.39 1.22 8.85
CA ILE A 524 4.16 0.57 9.33
C ILE A 524 3.95 0.79 10.83
N ILE A 525 5.00 0.61 11.64
CA ILE A 525 4.95 0.84 13.08
C ILE A 525 4.50 2.27 13.39
N ARG A 526 5.10 3.27 12.73
CA ARG A 526 4.69 4.66 12.90
C ARG A 526 3.24 4.91 12.52
N LEU A 527 2.74 4.30 11.43
CA LEU A 527 1.33 4.43 11.05
C LEU A 527 0.39 3.80 12.09
N ILE A 528 0.77 2.67 12.71
CA ILE A 528 -0.02 2.06 13.79
C ILE A 528 -0.04 2.99 15.03
N HIS A 529 1.08 3.61 15.39
CA HIS A 529 1.11 4.62 16.47
C HIS A 529 0.16 5.79 16.18
N ILE A 530 0.19 6.32 14.96
CA ILE A 530 -0.69 7.41 14.55
C ILE A 530 -2.16 6.96 14.58
N GLN A 531 -2.45 5.76 14.09
CA GLN A 531 -3.78 5.17 14.14
C GLN A 531 -4.30 5.08 15.58
N LEU A 532 -3.48 4.57 16.51
CA LEU A 532 -3.82 4.49 17.92
C LEU A 532 -4.06 5.88 18.53
N SER A 533 -3.22 6.88 18.20
CA SER A 533 -3.38 8.25 18.70
C SER A 533 -4.61 8.98 18.15
N ASN A 534 -5.10 8.58 16.98
CA ASN A 534 -6.32 9.11 16.37
C ASN A 534 -7.58 8.45 16.93
N ASN A 535 -7.44 7.35 17.67
CA ASN A 535 -8.55 6.68 18.32
C ASN A 535 -8.81 7.33 19.68
N ARG A 536 -10.08 7.53 20.01
CA ARG A 536 -10.48 8.05 21.33
C ARG A 536 -10.54 6.97 22.39
N GLU A 537 -10.77 5.73 21.97
CA GLU A 537 -10.96 4.58 22.83
C GLU A 537 -9.74 3.65 22.82
N THR A 538 -9.61 2.88 23.89
CA THR A 538 -8.53 1.89 24.02
C THR A 538 -8.76 0.73 23.06
N CYS A 539 -7.80 0.52 22.15
CA CYS A 539 -7.81 -0.60 21.21
C CYS A 539 -7.60 -1.94 21.92
N SER A 540 -8.51 -2.90 21.70
CA SER A 540 -8.46 -4.22 22.35
C SER A 540 -7.62 -5.24 21.59
N ALA A 541 -7.59 -5.14 20.26
CA ALA A 541 -6.88 -6.08 19.39
C ALA A 541 -6.35 -5.41 18.11
N ILE A 542 -5.20 -5.90 17.63
CA ILE A 542 -4.68 -5.63 16.30
C ILE A 542 -4.68 -6.95 15.51
N PHE A 543 -5.36 -6.96 14.36
CA PHE A 543 -5.36 -8.06 13.41
C PHE A 543 -4.56 -7.70 12.16
N LEU A 544 -3.58 -8.53 11.81
CA LEU A 544 -2.73 -8.36 10.64
C LEU A 544 -3.28 -9.21 9.50
N ILE A 545 -3.56 -8.56 8.36
CA ILE A 545 -4.06 -9.19 7.13
C ILE A 545 -3.18 -8.83 5.93
N GLY A 546 -3.51 -9.33 4.75
CA GLY A 546 -2.74 -9.05 3.53
C GLY A 546 -1.55 -9.98 3.35
N GLY A 547 -1.00 -10.01 2.15
CA GLY A 547 0.02 -10.99 1.76
C GLY A 547 1.30 -10.93 2.61
N PHE A 548 1.70 -9.74 3.06
CA PHE A 548 2.94 -9.55 3.81
C PHE A 548 2.79 -9.78 5.31
N SER A 549 1.57 -9.82 5.86
CA SER A 549 1.34 -10.14 7.28
C SER A 549 1.93 -11.48 7.73
N LYS A 550 2.17 -12.42 6.80
CA LYS A 550 2.82 -13.72 7.08
C LYS A 550 4.32 -13.62 7.36
N ASN A 551 4.98 -12.52 6.98
CA ASN A 551 6.41 -12.37 7.22
C ASN A 551 6.69 -12.32 8.74
N LYS A 552 7.60 -13.18 9.22
CA LYS A 552 7.89 -13.34 10.65
C LYS A 552 8.63 -12.14 11.24
N TYR A 553 9.46 -11.47 10.44
CA TYR A 553 10.14 -10.26 10.91
C TYR A 553 9.16 -9.13 11.19
N LEU A 554 8.20 -8.87 10.29
CA LEU A 554 7.11 -7.90 10.52
C LEU A 554 6.32 -8.23 11.78
N GLN A 555 5.86 -9.48 11.91
CA GLN A 555 5.08 -9.93 13.08
C GLN A 555 5.83 -9.68 14.39
N LYS A 556 7.11 -10.04 14.42
CA LYS A 556 7.96 -9.86 15.60
C LYS A 556 8.09 -8.38 15.95
N ARG A 557 8.41 -7.53 14.97
CA ARG A 557 8.60 -6.08 15.16
C ARG A 557 7.32 -5.40 15.67
N ILE A 558 6.15 -5.70 15.09
CA ILE A 558 4.86 -5.16 15.56
C ILE A 558 4.55 -5.66 16.97
N LYS A 559 4.72 -6.96 17.25
CA LYS A 559 4.47 -7.50 18.59
C LYS A 559 5.37 -6.86 19.63
N GLN A 560 6.67 -6.72 19.35
CA GLN A 560 7.62 -6.09 20.26
C GLN A 560 7.24 -4.65 20.59
N GLU A 561 6.82 -3.88 19.60
CA GLU A 561 6.47 -2.48 19.78
C GLU A 561 5.16 -2.29 20.58
N PHE A 562 4.13 -3.07 20.25
CA PHE A 562 2.78 -2.82 20.74
C PHE A 562 2.34 -3.77 21.87
N TYR A 563 3.19 -4.70 22.33
CA TYR A 563 2.84 -5.67 23.38
C TYR A 563 2.23 -5.04 24.64
N ASN A 564 2.78 -3.90 25.08
CA ASN A 564 2.28 -3.19 26.26
C ASN A 564 1.03 -2.34 25.99
N ALA A 565 0.81 -1.94 24.74
CA ALA A 565 -0.29 -1.05 24.35
C ALA A 565 -1.56 -1.83 23.97
N VAL A 566 -1.42 -2.99 23.33
CA VAL A 566 -2.54 -3.81 22.85
C VAL A 566 -2.33 -5.26 23.23
N LYS A 567 -3.32 -5.83 23.94
CA LYS A 567 -3.22 -7.17 24.53
C LYS A 567 -3.18 -8.28 23.48
N ILE A 568 -3.91 -8.12 22.38
CA ILE A 568 -4.06 -9.14 21.35
C ILE A 568 -3.50 -8.59 20.04
N ILE A 569 -2.43 -9.21 19.55
CA ILE A 569 -1.83 -8.93 18.25
C ILE A 569 -1.71 -10.25 17.50
N SER A 570 -2.58 -10.45 16.51
CA SER A 570 -2.69 -11.73 15.81
C SER A 570 -2.61 -11.55 14.30
N VAL A 571 -2.04 -12.56 13.63
CA VAL A 571 -2.14 -12.72 12.18
C VAL A 571 -3.24 -13.74 11.94
N ILE A 572 -4.17 -13.39 11.07
CA ILE A 572 -5.27 -14.27 10.74
C ILE A 572 -4.80 -15.48 9.91
N ASP A 573 -5.54 -16.59 9.95
CA ASP A 573 -5.09 -17.86 9.36
C ASP A 573 -4.93 -17.78 7.82
N GLN A 574 -5.85 -17.09 7.13
CA GLN A 574 -5.86 -16.93 5.67
C GLN A 574 -5.81 -15.44 5.27
N PRO A 575 -4.68 -14.74 5.51
CA PRO A 575 -4.63 -13.29 5.39
C PRO A 575 -4.78 -12.76 3.96
N LYS A 576 -4.50 -13.61 2.96
CA LYS A 576 -4.70 -13.30 1.53
C LYS A 576 -6.14 -13.48 1.04
N ALA A 577 -6.97 -14.21 1.78
CA ALA A 577 -8.36 -14.49 1.42
C ALA A 577 -9.35 -13.65 2.25
N ALA A 578 -8.89 -13.08 3.36
CA ALA A 578 -9.70 -12.39 4.37
C ALA A 578 -10.70 -11.39 3.80
N ILE A 579 -10.27 -10.51 2.90
CA ILE A 579 -11.12 -9.49 2.28
C ILE A 579 -12.17 -10.14 1.38
N SER A 580 -11.76 -11.07 0.51
CA SER A 580 -12.71 -11.81 -0.35
C SER A 580 -13.70 -12.68 0.45
N HIS A 581 -13.28 -13.22 1.60
CA HIS A 581 -14.16 -13.97 2.50
C HIS A 581 -15.12 -13.03 3.22
N GLY A 582 -14.64 -11.91 3.74
CA GLY A 582 -15.49 -10.88 4.32
C GLY A 582 -16.54 -10.35 3.35
N ALA A 583 -16.21 -10.25 2.07
CA ALA A 583 -17.17 -9.92 1.01
C ALA A 583 -18.24 -11.01 0.80
N VAL A 584 -17.86 -12.30 0.92
CA VAL A 584 -18.83 -13.40 0.98
C VAL A 584 -19.73 -13.27 2.20
N ASP A 585 -19.17 -13.03 3.38
CA ASP A 585 -19.94 -12.89 4.62
C ASP A 585 -20.94 -11.73 4.52
N TYR A 586 -20.54 -10.59 3.95
CA TYR A 586 -21.44 -9.49 3.62
C TYR A 586 -22.58 -9.92 2.68
N GLY A 587 -22.26 -10.63 1.60
CA GLY A 587 -23.29 -11.13 0.68
C GLY A 587 -24.27 -12.10 1.34
N LEU A 588 -23.80 -12.93 2.30
CA LEU A 588 -24.67 -13.81 3.08
C LEU A 588 -25.60 -13.03 4.02
N LEU A 589 -25.12 -11.94 4.63
CA LEU A 589 -25.96 -11.04 5.43
C LEU A 589 -27.08 -10.40 4.59
N LEU A 590 -26.79 -10.04 3.33
CA LEU A 590 -27.79 -9.52 2.39
C LEU A 590 -28.85 -10.58 2.01
N VAL A 591 -28.44 -11.83 1.79
CA VAL A 591 -29.35 -12.93 1.43
C VAL A 591 -30.33 -13.24 2.56
N ASN A 592 -29.87 -13.20 3.82
CA ASN A 592 -30.65 -13.59 5.00
C ASN A 592 -31.48 -12.46 5.63
N SER A 593 -31.56 -11.28 4.99
CA SER A 593 -32.29 -10.09 5.46
C SER A 593 -31.86 -9.53 6.81
N ASN A 594 -30.66 -9.85 7.30
CA ASN A 594 -30.13 -9.31 8.56
C ASN A 594 -29.76 -7.82 8.46
N LEU A 595 -29.74 -7.27 7.24
CA LEU A 595 -29.39 -5.88 7.00
C LEU A 595 -30.61 -5.11 6.48
N ASN A 596 -31.23 -4.34 7.38
CA ASN A 596 -31.96 -3.15 6.97
C ASN A 596 -30.93 -2.12 6.49
N LYS A 597 -30.68 -2.07 5.17
CA LYS A 597 -29.87 -1.06 4.45
C LYS A 597 -28.53 -0.68 5.13
N LEU A 598 -27.50 -1.52 4.97
CA LEU A 598 -26.14 -1.00 4.89
C LEU A 598 -25.92 -0.65 3.40
N GLY A 599 -25.91 0.63 3.05
CA GLY A 599 -25.52 1.06 1.70
C GLY A 599 -26.55 1.81 0.85
N ASN A 600 -27.70 2.22 1.39
CA ASN A 600 -28.40 3.38 0.81
C ASN A 600 -28.15 4.58 1.71
N GLU A 601 -27.06 5.30 1.45
CA GLU A 601 -27.09 6.74 1.68
C GLU A 601 -28.11 7.29 0.69
N ASP A 602 -29.39 7.24 1.06
CA ASP A 602 -30.38 8.10 0.42
C ASP A 602 -29.82 9.52 0.56
N ILE A 603 -29.63 10.21 -0.57
CA ILE A 603 -29.08 11.56 -0.65
C ILE A 603 -29.93 12.42 0.29
N SER A 604 -29.41 12.63 1.49
CA SER A 604 -30.07 13.36 2.56
C SER A 604 -29.27 14.63 2.70
N SER A 605 -29.90 15.75 2.38
CA SER A 605 -29.36 17.03 2.78
C SER A 605 -29.59 17.22 4.28
N SER A 606 -28.61 17.81 4.95
CA SER A 606 -28.71 18.16 6.36
C SER A 606 -28.33 19.62 6.54
N ILE A 607 -29.01 20.31 7.44
CA ILE A 607 -28.69 21.69 7.80
C ILE A 607 -27.75 21.65 9.01
N LEU A 608 -26.57 22.25 8.87
CA LEU A 608 -25.56 22.24 9.92
C LEU A 608 -25.98 23.11 11.11
N LYS A 609 -25.98 22.55 12.32
CA LYS A 609 -26.33 23.29 13.55
C LYS A 609 -25.25 24.26 14.02
N TYR A 610 -24.00 24.06 13.60
CA TYR A 610 -22.84 24.78 14.08
C TYR A 610 -21.94 25.21 12.93
N THR A 611 -21.15 26.25 13.16
CA THR A 611 -19.99 26.61 12.33
C THR A 611 -18.85 25.68 12.68
N TYR A 612 -18.22 25.05 11.69
CA TYR A 612 -17.09 24.14 11.86
C TYR A 612 -15.83 24.70 11.22
N GLY A 613 -14.70 24.46 11.87
CA GLY A 613 -13.41 24.92 11.39
C GLY A 613 -12.26 24.24 12.10
N ILE A 614 -11.06 24.75 11.86
CA ILE A 614 -9.82 24.20 12.42
C ILE A 614 -9.02 25.26 13.15
N ARG A 615 -8.21 24.82 14.12
CA ARG A 615 -7.15 25.65 14.66
C ARG A 615 -6.05 25.84 13.61
N PHE A 616 -5.62 27.09 13.44
CA PHE A 616 -4.45 27.43 12.66
C PHE A 616 -3.51 28.32 13.48
N ASN A 617 -2.26 27.89 13.60
CA ASN A 617 -1.23 28.67 14.29
C ASN A 617 -0.45 29.47 13.25
N SER A 618 -0.45 30.80 13.40
CA SER A 618 0.34 31.70 12.57
C SER A 618 1.27 32.54 13.43
N ASN A 619 2.29 33.14 12.83
CA ASN A 619 3.05 34.18 13.51
C ASN A 619 2.12 35.32 13.91
N TRP A 620 2.27 35.81 15.14
CA TRP A 620 1.55 36.98 15.64
C TRP A 620 2.01 38.22 14.88
N LYS A 621 1.07 39.10 14.53
CA LYS A 621 1.32 40.38 13.83
C LYS A 621 0.82 41.55 14.67
N ASP A 622 1.26 42.77 14.33
CA ASP A 622 0.94 43.97 15.13
C ASP A 622 -0.57 44.31 15.18
N ASP A 623 -1.35 43.81 14.23
CA ASP A 623 -2.82 43.90 14.19
C ASP A 623 -3.53 42.82 15.01
N ASP A 624 -2.80 41.82 15.53
CA ASP A 624 -3.35 40.76 16.38
C ASP A 624 -3.46 41.21 17.86
N PRO A 625 -4.43 40.67 18.62
CA PRO A 625 -4.58 40.98 20.04
C PRO A 625 -3.30 40.64 20.84
N PRO A 626 -2.70 41.60 21.60
CA PRO A 626 -1.46 41.37 22.32
C PRO A 626 -1.56 40.29 23.40
N ASN A 627 -2.74 40.16 24.01
CA ASN A 627 -3.03 39.17 25.04
C ASN A 627 -3.15 37.73 24.52
N ARG A 628 -3.12 37.52 23.19
CA ARG A 628 -3.23 36.21 22.54
C ARG A 628 -1.93 35.75 21.88
N LYS A 629 -0.85 36.50 22.09
CA LYS A 629 0.50 36.10 21.66
C LYS A 629 1.03 35.01 22.58
N SER A 630 1.34 33.84 22.02
CA SER A 630 2.00 32.77 22.75
C SER A 630 3.48 33.06 22.97
N SER A 631 4.11 32.32 23.88
CA SER A 631 5.52 32.50 24.26
C SER A 631 6.51 32.29 23.11
N ASP A 632 6.12 31.50 22.10
CA ASP A 632 6.86 31.27 20.85
C ASP A 632 6.59 32.35 19.77
N GLY A 633 5.84 33.40 20.11
CA GLY A 633 5.51 34.50 19.21
C GLY A 633 4.42 34.18 18.18
N LYS A 634 3.66 33.10 18.38
CA LYS A 634 2.53 32.71 17.52
C LYS A 634 1.19 33.19 18.08
N ILE A 635 0.13 32.96 17.30
CA ILE A 635 -1.27 33.15 17.68
C ILE A 635 -2.10 31.99 17.13
N SER A 636 -3.06 31.50 17.91
CA SER A 636 -3.98 30.45 17.50
C SER A 636 -5.30 31.04 17.01
N LYS A 637 -5.56 30.92 15.71
CA LYS A 637 -6.78 31.40 15.05
C LYS A 637 -7.73 30.23 14.74
N PHE A 638 -9.01 30.54 14.62
CA PHE A 638 -10.03 29.63 14.12
C PHE A 638 -10.28 29.95 12.64
N ILE A 639 -10.03 28.96 11.77
CA ILE A 639 -10.34 29.06 10.35
C ILE A 639 -11.65 28.32 10.11
N SER A 640 -12.73 29.10 9.93
CA SER A 640 -14.04 28.56 9.56
C SER A 640 -13.98 27.92 8.17
N LEU A 641 -14.41 26.65 8.09
CA LEU A 641 -14.51 25.91 6.82
C LEU A 641 -15.94 25.89 6.30
N VAL A 642 -16.92 25.80 7.21
CA VAL A 642 -18.34 25.83 6.88
C VAL A 642 -19.13 26.47 8.02
N LYS A 643 -20.12 27.28 7.68
CA LYS A 643 -20.95 27.98 8.66
C LYS A 643 -22.16 27.16 9.07
N ARG A 644 -22.69 27.44 10.25
CA ARG A 644 -24.03 27.01 10.64
C ARG A 644 -25.08 27.39 9.60
N ASP A 645 -26.20 26.70 9.62
CA ASP A 645 -27.36 26.88 8.75
C ASP A 645 -27.06 26.66 7.24
N THR A 646 -25.86 26.15 6.91
CA THR A 646 -25.51 25.66 5.57
C THR A 646 -26.18 24.31 5.34
N GLU A 647 -26.93 24.19 4.23
CA GLU A 647 -27.41 22.90 3.73
C GLU A 647 -26.26 22.15 3.05
N VAL A 648 -26.02 20.91 3.48
CA VAL A 648 -24.93 20.07 2.98
C VAL A 648 -25.42 18.70 2.56
N THR A 649 -24.84 18.18 1.48
CA THR A 649 -25.00 16.80 1.02
C THR A 649 -23.82 15.93 1.47
N SER A 650 -23.98 14.60 1.50
CA SER A 650 -22.94 13.69 2.01
C SER A 650 -21.65 13.67 1.19
N ASP A 651 -21.72 14.07 -0.08
CA ASP A 651 -20.61 14.19 -1.03
C ASP A 651 -19.93 15.56 -1.02
N GLN A 652 -20.51 16.57 -0.35
CA GLN A 652 -19.93 17.91 -0.29
C GLN A 652 -18.71 17.96 0.63
N ILE A 653 -17.62 18.52 0.13
CA ILE A 653 -16.33 18.60 0.82
C ILE A 653 -15.95 20.06 1.07
N PHE A 654 -15.63 20.38 2.33
CA PHE A 654 -15.09 21.68 2.73
C PHE A 654 -13.61 21.54 3.05
N THR A 655 -12.74 22.22 2.28
CA THR A 655 -11.29 21.96 2.31
C THR A 655 -10.45 23.13 2.80
N PHE A 656 -9.26 22.81 3.29
CA PHE A 656 -8.19 23.74 3.64
C PHE A 656 -6.85 23.17 3.18
N ASN A 657 -6.10 23.95 2.42
CA ASN A 657 -4.76 23.56 1.99
C ASN A 657 -3.74 24.02 3.03
N PHE A 658 -3.15 23.04 3.71
CA PHE A 658 -2.08 23.23 4.68
C PHE A 658 -0.71 23.00 4.04
N LYS A 659 0.21 23.94 4.23
CA LYS A 659 1.61 23.80 3.81
C LYS A 659 2.48 23.57 5.05
N PRO A 660 3.10 22.38 5.22
CA PRO A 660 4.00 22.12 6.32
C PRO A 660 5.24 23.03 6.28
N GLU A 661 5.77 23.37 7.47
CA GLU A 661 7.06 24.03 7.61
C GLU A 661 8.20 23.09 7.17
N SER A 662 9.34 23.62 6.70
CA SER A 662 10.48 22.79 6.28
C SER A 662 10.95 21.89 7.43
N GLY A 663 11.21 20.60 7.15
CA GLY A 663 11.56 19.61 8.18
C GLY A 663 10.40 19.13 9.06
N GLN A 664 9.20 19.69 8.97
CA GLN A 664 8.05 19.24 9.77
C GLN A 664 7.66 17.79 9.43
N THR A 665 7.71 16.87 10.40
CA THR A 665 7.45 15.44 10.19
C THR A 665 6.04 14.98 10.56
N HIS A 666 5.24 15.84 11.20
CA HIS A 666 3.88 15.52 11.64
C HIS A 666 2.99 16.77 11.57
N ALA A 667 1.70 16.58 11.31
CA ALA A 667 0.69 17.63 11.40
C ALA A 667 -0.46 17.21 12.33
N LYS A 668 -1.04 18.20 13.02
CA LYS A 668 -2.17 18.03 13.93
C LYS A 668 -3.29 18.97 13.51
N PHE A 669 -4.43 18.40 13.12
CA PHE A 669 -5.64 19.16 12.80
C PHE A 669 -6.64 19.05 13.94
N GLU A 670 -6.76 20.11 14.73
CA GLU A 670 -7.77 20.23 15.78
C GLU A 670 -9.03 20.84 15.18
N VAL A 671 -10.10 20.05 15.12
CA VAL A 671 -11.39 20.47 14.57
C VAL A 671 -12.24 21.06 15.68
N TYR A 672 -12.73 22.28 15.48
CA TYR A 672 -13.56 23.01 16.43
C TYR A 672 -14.93 23.31 15.84
N TYR A 673 -15.90 23.56 16.72
CA TYR A 673 -17.23 24.00 16.34
C TYR A 673 -17.76 25.07 17.32
N THR A 674 -18.66 25.93 16.82
CA THR A 674 -19.27 27.03 17.58
C THR A 674 -20.64 27.42 17.02
N ASN A 675 -21.45 28.11 17.83
CA ASN A 675 -22.72 28.72 17.39
C ASN A 675 -22.54 30.06 16.66
N GLU A 676 -21.34 30.66 16.73
CA GLU A 676 -21.03 31.96 16.16
C GLU A 676 -20.57 31.84 14.69
N GLU A 677 -21.06 32.71 13.82
CA GLU A 677 -20.65 32.73 12.39
C GLU A 677 -19.36 33.52 12.12
N SER A 678 -19.03 34.44 13.02
CA SER A 678 -17.90 35.37 12.89
C SER A 678 -16.75 35.07 13.86
N ALA A 679 -16.71 33.87 14.42
CA ALA A 679 -15.65 33.48 15.34
C ALA A 679 -14.28 33.53 14.66
N THR A 680 -13.28 34.08 15.35
CA THR A 680 -11.94 34.33 14.78
C THR A 680 -10.85 33.56 15.52
N TYR A 681 -11.07 33.21 16.78
CA TYR A 681 -10.06 32.57 17.62
C TYR A 681 -10.61 31.38 18.40
N ILE A 682 -9.72 30.45 18.75
CA ILE A 682 -10.09 29.16 19.38
C ILE A 682 -10.51 29.26 20.85
N ASP A 683 -10.22 30.37 21.51
CA ASP A 683 -10.50 30.66 22.92
C ASP A 683 -11.72 31.59 23.12
N GLU A 684 -12.46 31.88 22.04
CA GLU A 684 -13.70 32.64 22.13
C GLU A 684 -14.80 31.86 22.87
N PRO A 685 -15.71 32.56 23.59
CA PRO A 685 -16.84 31.91 24.26
C PRO A 685 -17.67 31.05 23.30
N GLY A 686 -18.03 29.84 23.71
CA GLY A 686 -18.83 28.92 22.90
C GLY A 686 -18.04 28.05 21.92
N MET A 687 -16.73 28.28 21.77
CA MET A 687 -15.85 27.44 20.97
C MET A 687 -15.60 26.09 21.67
N LYS A 688 -15.79 24.98 20.94
CA LYS A 688 -15.62 23.62 21.48
C LYS A 688 -14.78 22.77 20.55
N LEU A 689 -13.83 22.03 21.13
CA LEU A 689 -13.04 21.04 20.41
C LEU A 689 -13.94 19.85 20.04
N LEU A 690 -14.12 19.62 18.74
CA LEU A 690 -14.79 18.43 18.24
C LEU A 690 -13.86 17.22 18.39
N GLY A 691 -12.62 17.31 17.91
CA GLY A 691 -11.66 16.22 17.88
C GLY A 691 -10.35 16.57 17.19
N VAL A 692 -9.44 15.59 17.08
CA VAL A 692 -8.10 15.76 16.53
C VAL A 692 -7.85 14.71 15.45
N LEU A 693 -7.22 15.13 14.35
CA LEU A 693 -6.62 14.26 13.35
C LEU A 693 -5.10 14.49 13.30
N ASN A 694 -4.33 13.47 13.68
CA ASN A 694 -2.88 13.43 13.55
C ASN A 694 -2.48 12.81 12.21
N VAL A 695 -1.45 13.38 11.59
CA VAL A 695 -1.02 13.09 10.22
C VAL A 695 0.50 12.92 10.20
N ASP A 696 0.96 11.83 9.57
CA ASP A 696 2.38 11.61 9.28
C ASP A 696 2.82 12.45 8.08
N LEU A 697 4.05 12.97 8.12
CA LEU A 697 4.68 13.67 7.00
C LEU A 697 6.07 13.05 6.74
N PRO A 698 6.14 11.87 6.09
CA PRO A 698 7.41 11.15 5.86
C PRO A 698 8.40 11.92 4.98
N ASP A 699 7.89 12.85 4.19
CA ASP A 699 8.55 13.62 3.14
C ASP A 699 9.19 14.92 3.64
N ALA A 700 9.52 15.01 4.93
CA ALA A 700 10.07 16.21 5.57
C ALA A 700 11.32 16.82 4.91
N HIS A 701 12.04 16.03 4.10
CA HIS A 701 13.18 16.46 3.29
C HIS A 701 12.82 17.25 2.03
N LEU A 702 11.53 17.37 1.70
CA LEU A 702 11.02 18.07 0.52
C LEU A 702 10.32 19.39 0.91
N ASP A 703 10.52 20.45 0.13
CA ASP A 703 9.93 21.77 0.43
C ASP A 703 8.53 21.97 -0.18
N ASN A 704 8.20 21.27 -1.27
CA ASN A 704 6.89 21.36 -1.92
C ASN A 704 5.94 20.30 -1.37
N ARG A 705 5.42 20.55 -0.17
CA ARG A 705 4.46 19.67 0.51
C ARG A 705 3.15 20.40 0.69
N SER A 706 2.06 19.80 0.23
CA SER A 706 0.71 20.32 0.41
C SER A 706 -0.17 19.21 0.96
N ILE A 707 -0.84 19.53 2.06
CA ILE A 707 -1.80 18.65 2.71
C ILE A 707 -3.19 19.25 2.51
N ASN A 708 -4.04 18.57 1.76
CA ASN A 708 -5.44 18.92 1.65
C ASN A 708 -6.19 18.34 2.84
N PHE A 709 -6.55 19.19 3.80
CA PHE A 709 -7.47 18.84 4.87
C PHE A 709 -8.90 19.06 4.40
N GLY A 710 -9.84 18.22 4.80
CA GLY A 710 -11.25 18.42 4.49
C GLY A 710 -12.22 17.84 5.52
N LEU A 711 -13.41 18.41 5.54
CA LEU A 711 -14.59 17.94 6.30
C LEU A 711 -15.70 17.52 5.34
N THR A 712 -16.34 16.40 5.64
CA THR A 712 -17.62 15.99 5.05
C THR A 712 -18.64 15.66 6.15
N PHE A 713 -19.92 15.77 5.80
CA PHE A 713 -21.03 15.71 6.75
C PHE A 713 -22.06 14.68 6.27
N SER A 714 -22.24 13.62 7.04
CA SER A 714 -23.30 12.64 6.85
C SER A 714 -24.34 12.81 7.97
N PRO A 715 -25.55 12.22 7.89
CA PRO A 715 -26.61 12.46 8.87
C PRO A 715 -26.24 12.28 10.34
N ASN A 716 -25.32 11.36 10.64
CA ASN A 716 -24.92 11.02 12.02
C ASN A 716 -23.43 11.23 12.30
N LYS A 717 -22.63 11.66 11.32
CA LYS A 717 -21.16 11.67 11.43
C LYS A 717 -20.56 12.85 10.68
N ILE A 718 -19.48 13.38 11.23
CA ILE A 718 -18.58 14.33 10.59
C ILE A 718 -17.28 13.57 10.30
N THR A 719 -16.86 13.56 9.04
CA THR A 719 -15.59 12.94 8.66
C THR A 719 -14.55 14.02 8.43
N ALA A 720 -13.46 13.97 9.19
CA ALA A 720 -12.27 14.77 8.92
C ALA A 720 -11.22 13.91 8.22
N PHE A 721 -10.63 14.45 7.16
CA PHE A 721 -9.55 13.77 6.46
C PHE A 721 -8.41 14.74 6.13
N ALA A 722 -7.23 14.17 5.93
CA ALA A 722 -6.06 14.87 5.40
C ALA A 722 -5.42 14.00 4.32
N ARG A 723 -5.15 14.59 3.15
CA ARG A 723 -4.49 13.93 2.03
C ARG A 723 -3.19 14.65 1.71
N ASN A 724 -2.09 13.91 1.67
CA ASN A 724 -0.83 14.42 1.16
C ASN A 724 -0.88 14.37 -0.37
N GLU A 725 -0.86 15.55 -0.99
CA GLU A 725 -1.01 15.68 -2.46
C GLU A 725 0.24 15.20 -3.22
N LEU A 726 1.39 15.05 -2.55
CA LEU A 726 2.62 14.58 -3.17
C LEU A 726 2.68 13.06 -3.27
N ASN A 727 2.33 12.36 -2.19
CA ASN A 727 2.48 10.90 -2.09
C ASN A 727 1.15 10.13 -2.05
N GLY A 728 0.01 10.83 -2.00
CA GLY A 728 -1.33 10.25 -1.96
C GLY A 728 -1.77 9.70 -0.59
N GLN A 729 -0.91 9.71 0.42
CA GLN A 729 -1.22 9.21 1.76
C GLN A 729 -2.46 9.94 2.32
N LYS A 730 -3.39 9.18 2.91
CA LYS A 730 -4.67 9.69 3.39
C LYS A 730 -4.93 9.24 4.81
N PHE A 731 -5.33 10.19 5.66
CA PHE A 731 -5.73 9.97 7.05
C PHE A 731 -7.20 10.36 7.18
N VAL A 732 -7.97 9.58 7.92
CA VAL A 732 -9.40 9.77 8.12
C VAL A 732 -9.76 9.51 9.58
N THR A 733 -10.57 10.36 10.16
CA THR A 733 -11.22 10.14 11.45
C THR A 733 -12.67 10.59 11.38
N LYS A 734 -13.55 9.90 12.09
CA LYS A 734 -14.99 10.20 12.14
C LYS A 734 -15.38 10.63 13.54
N PHE A 735 -16.22 11.65 13.61
CA PHE A 735 -16.77 12.20 14.84
C PHE A 735 -18.29 12.08 14.81
N CYS A 736 -18.90 11.75 15.95
CA CYS A 736 -20.34 11.88 16.11
C CYS A 736 -20.70 13.36 16.33
N TYR A 737 -21.89 13.77 15.89
CA TYR A 737 -22.44 15.06 16.32
C TYR A 737 -22.63 15.07 17.84
N GLN A 738 -22.41 16.24 18.45
CA GLN A 738 -22.65 16.45 19.89
C GLN A 738 -24.07 16.94 20.17
#